data_AF-A0A023FLT6-F1
#
_entry.id   AF-A0A023FLT6-F1
#
_cell.length_a   1.000
_cell.length_b   1.000
_cell.length_c   1.000
_cell.angle_alpha   90.00
_cell.angle_beta   90.00
_cell.angle_gamma   90.00
#
_symmetry.space_group_name_H-M   'P 1'
#
loop_
_entity.id
_entity.type
_entity.pdbx_description
1 polymer ?
#
loop_
_entity_poly.entity_id
_entity_poly.type
_entity_poly.pdbx_seq_one_letter_code
_entity_poly.pdbx_strand_id
1 'polypeptide(L)'
;MRVLWLTLLVAAASAFEVGKEYVYKYKGTLHVANPEQPLQSTGFGYRSKIIVQPKPDGTHFKIVNFEADAFNSDHIDVAHHEFNYASNEHLVGDLEHPFAGKFDDGKLEEFAIGKNEPLWVRNLKKGVLSLFQLDLVKGRHEHHEEKKYHVKEDGVHGPCETLYIVREEEHGHIEVTKVKNLEKCDHDHYAFFGREKGKVCVKCDAQETHPHSATSEVYYELKGTPEHYVIDHAWAEQTDLFKAHGEGKEFHILLNRTLDLEEEHDAASTDTTLLGGAEKEHHLAQEFPVTNELHNVEELKHVNHLVEKFGLHSNKENFVQGLQKLAHLEFTDEDIKEIGEEKSGAILFLVLFNALLPFNYDDINDVYRNHVITAPDDTKESIRHVFLDLLAATGLNPQVSFGIHLIENNELTPQEAERFYTKLHMNLKEVSPALVRLVGDSCRTQAVKSHREVWTSCKLAASALVGSKSCEHSHDENGEDHGTCALENVAHVFNYSVTPHDVEHEPEHDTEVFIRAAGNIGTHKALRYLQRFISPKWHANEHERMAALWALKQASQKHPGLARSIALPVFHNESEPSEIRIAAFLVVVVSNPDLYILRHIAQEVITDPSDQVVAFVTSAFRGLAESKYPCHRELAQHLRYVLPLWDNVPKFMKPLDKSRSHLVLSSGYNPKYDFGGVTIMELIRSHDSYFPATCTST
;
A
#
# COMPACT_ATOMS: atom_id res chain seq x y z
N MET A 1 -40.66 -25.20 -61.04
CA MET A 1 -39.69 -24.20 -60.52
C MET A 1 -39.65 -24.33 -59.01
N ARG A 2 -38.59 -24.94 -58.47
CA ARG A 2 -38.29 -24.98 -57.03
C ARG A 2 -37.06 -24.11 -56.84
N VAL A 3 -37.19 -23.02 -56.09
CA VAL A 3 -36.07 -22.17 -55.67
C VAL A 3 -35.73 -22.58 -54.24
N LEU A 4 -34.54 -23.16 -54.07
CA LEU A 4 -33.95 -23.45 -52.77
C LEU A 4 -33.58 -22.13 -52.08
N TRP A 5 -33.97 -22.00 -50.82
CA TRP A 5 -33.40 -21.05 -49.89
C TRP A 5 -32.13 -21.67 -49.30
N LEU A 6 -30.97 -21.08 -49.59
CA LEU A 6 -29.75 -21.31 -48.84
C LEU A 6 -29.78 -20.39 -47.61
N THR A 7 -30.04 -20.95 -46.44
CA THR A 7 -29.67 -20.32 -45.17
C THR A 7 -28.20 -20.58 -44.92
N LEU A 8 -27.35 -19.59 -45.16
CA LEU A 8 -25.99 -19.54 -44.62
C LEU A 8 -26.09 -19.40 -43.10
N LEU A 9 -25.85 -20.49 -42.37
CA LEU A 9 -25.45 -20.43 -40.97
C LEU A 9 -24.05 -19.83 -40.96
N VAL A 10 -23.95 -18.56 -40.58
CA VAL A 10 -22.67 -17.99 -40.12
C VAL A 10 -22.38 -18.70 -38.80
N ALA A 11 -21.50 -19.71 -38.84
CA ALA A 11 -20.94 -20.28 -37.63
C ALA A 11 -20.12 -19.16 -36.97
N ALA A 12 -20.63 -18.59 -35.88
CA ALA A 12 -19.83 -17.74 -35.03
C ALA A 12 -18.66 -18.60 -34.52
N ALA A 13 -17.44 -18.08 -34.59
CA ALA A 13 -16.28 -18.77 -34.06
C ALA A 13 -16.48 -18.97 -32.55
N SER A 14 -16.55 -20.23 -32.15
CA SER A 14 -16.72 -20.64 -30.76
C SER A 14 -15.67 -21.68 -30.46
N ALA A 15 -14.85 -21.44 -29.43
CA ALA A 15 -13.86 -22.40 -28.96
C ALA A 15 -14.50 -23.80 -28.80
N PHE A 16 -15.63 -23.89 -28.09
CA PHE A 16 -16.30 -25.16 -27.79
C PHE A 16 -17.59 -25.38 -28.57
N GLU A 17 -17.94 -26.64 -28.86
CA GLU A 17 -19.15 -26.98 -29.62
C GLU A 17 -20.42 -26.92 -28.76
N VAL A 18 -21.42 -26.17 -29.22
CA VAL A 18 -22.72 -26.05 -28.53
C VAL A 18 -23.45 -27.40 -28.47
N GLY A 19 -23.88 -27.77 -27.26
CA GLY A 19 -24.64 -29.00 -27.00
C GLY A 19 -23.80 -30.15 -26.43
N LYS A 20 -22.46 -30.05 -26.49
CA LYS A 20 -21.55 -31.00 -25.85
C LYS A 20 -21.29 -30.66 -24.38
N GLU A 21 -20.72 -31.62 -23.67
CA GLU A 21 -20.21 -31.46 -22.31
C GLU A 21 -18.77 -31.95 -22.26
N TYR A 22 -17.88 -31.13 -21.69
CA TYR A 22 -16.46 -31.43 -21.51
C TYR A 22 -16.15 -31.52 -20.03
N VAL A 23 -15.48 -32.59 -19.62
CA VAL A 23 -15.08 -32.82 -18.22
C VAL A 23 -13.58 -32.68 -18.12
N TYR A 24 -13.14 -31.69 -17.35
CA TYR A 24 -11.74 -31.43 -17.09
C TYR A 24 -11.34 -31.88 -15.69
N LYS A 25 -10.17 -32.50 -15.57
CA LYS A 25 -9.47 -32.62 -14.30
C LYS A 25 -8.73 -31.34 -14.01
N TYR A 26 -8.99 -30.74 -12.86
CA TYR A 26 -8.33 -29.52 -12.43
C TYR A 26 -7.62 -29.74 -11.10
N LYS A 27 -6.31 -29.58 -11.07
CA LYS A 27 -5.50 -29.75 -9.86
C LYS A 27 -4.48 -28.62 -9.75
N GLY A 28 -4.04 -28.33 -8.53
CA GLY A 28 -2.98 -27.37 -8.32
C GLY A 28 -2.36 -27.43 -6.93
N THR A 29 -1.26 -26.72 -6.77
CA THR A 29 -0.54 -26.55 -5.52
C THR A 29 -0.21 -25.08 -5.31
N LEU A 30 -0.40 -24.59 -4.10
CA LEU A 30 0.07 -23.29 -3.65
C LEU A 30 1.01 -23.52 -2.47
N HIS A 31 2.22 -22.97 -2.49
CA HIS A 31 3.11 -23.06 -1.35
C HIS A 31 4.03 -21.85 -1.24
N VAL A 32 4.43 -21.56 0.00
CA VAL A 32 5.42 -20.53 0.32
C VAL A 32 6.78 -21.21 0.50
N ALA A 33 7.76 -20.77 -0.27
CA ALA A 33 9.13 -21.24 -0.23
C ALA A 33 10.07 -20.12 0.25
N ASN A 34 10.98 -20.46 1.17
CA ASN A 34 12.08 -19.61 1.58
C ASN A 34 13.40 -20.34 1.29
N PRO A 35 14.16 -19.93 0.25
CA PRO A 35 15.42 -20.57 -0.11
C PRO A 35 16.48 -20.58 1.00
N GLU A 36 16.45 -19.61 1.93
CA GLU A 36 17.39 -19.53 3.06
C GLU A 36 16.99 -20.41 4.24
N GLN A 37 15.69 -20.71 4.38
CA GLN A 37 15.14 -21.60 5.40
C GLN A 37 14.27 -22.67 4.72
N PRO A 38 14.86 -23.59 3.94
CA PRO A 38 14.12 -24.64 3.24
C PRO A 38 13.45 -25.64 4.21
N LEU A 39 13.79 -25.54 5.50
CA LEU A 39 13.36 -26.38 6.61
C LEU A 39 11.91 -26.15 7.05
N GLN A 40 11.12 -25.32 6.34
CA GLN A 40 9.68 -25.28 6.54
C GLN A 40 8.97 -25.12 5.20
N SER A 41 7.91 -25.89 5.01
CA SER A 41 7.04 -25.80 3.85
C SER A 41 5.60 -25.65 4.33
N THR A 42 4.94 -24.61 3.84
CA THR A 42 3.54 -24.34 4.16
C THR A 42 2.78 -24.07 2.86
N GLY A 43 1.60 -24.66 2.74
CA GLY A 43 0.80 -24.55 1.54
C GLY A 43 -0.37 -25.50 1.53
N PHE A 44 -0.95 -25.70 0.35
CA PHE A 44 -1.97 -26.72 0.12
C PHE A 44 -1.95 -27.23 -1.32
N GLY A 45 -2.33 -28.49 -1.49
CA GLY A 45 -2.71 -29.06 -2.77
C GLY A 45 -4.22 -29.12 -2.89
N TYR A 46 -4.76 -29.01 -4.10
CA TYR A 46 -6.17 -29.23 -4.38
C TYR A 46 -6.40 -29.98 -5.69
N ARG A 47 -7.56 -30.63 -5.78
CA ARG A 47 -8.06 -31.27 -7.00
C ARG A 47 -9.57 -31.15 -7.09
N SER A 48 -10.07 -31.15 -8.31
CA SER A 48 -11.50 -31.08 -8.63
C SER A 48 -11.75 -31.52 -10.07
N LYS A 49 -13.02 -31.57 -10.47
CA LYS A 49 -13.42 -31.60 -11.88
C LYS A 49 -14.12 -30.31 -12.26
N ILE A 50 -13.87 -29.83 -13.47
CA ILE A 50 -14.59 -28.68 -14.06
C ILE A 50 -15.41 -29.20 -15.23
N ILE A 51 -16.72 -29.06 -15.11
CA ILE A 51 -17.68 -29.38 -16.17
C ILE A 51 -17.90 -28.12 -17.00
N VAL A 52 -17.71 -28.23 -18.31
CA VAL A 52 -17.87 -27.13 -19.28
C VAL A 52 -18.95 -27.52 -20.28
N GLN A 53 -20.00 -26.70 -20.37
CA GLN A 53 -21.14 -26.94 -21.26
C GLN A 53 -21.44 -25.68 -22.09
N PRO A 54 -21.06 -25.66 -23.37
CA PRO A 54 -21.38 -24.55 -24.26
C PRO A 54 -22.86 -24.56 -24.64
N LYS A 55 -23.54 -23.43 -24.43
CA LYS A 55 -24.96 -23.21 -24.73
C LYS A 55 -25.12 -21.98 -25.63
N PRO A 56 -26.28 -21.79 -26.29
CA PRO A 56 -26.51 -20.62 -27.15
C PRO A 56 -26.40 -19.26 -26.44
N ASP A 57 -26.59 -19.22 -25.13
CA ASP A 57 -26.52 -18.03 -24.29
C ASP A 57 -25.16 -17.82 -23.60
N GLY A 58 -24.23 -18.75 -23.75
CA GLY A 58 -22.87 -18.68 -23.19
C GLY A 58 -22.34 -20.07 -22.81
N THR A 59 -21.08 -20.11 -22.38
CA THR A 59 -20.46 -21.34 -21.87
C THR A 59 -20.69 -21.44 -20.37
N HIS A 60 -21.35 -22.51 -19.93
CA HIS A 60 -21.63 -22.78 -18.53
C HIS A 60 -20.52 -23.65 -17.94
N PHE A 61 -20.18 -23.37 -16.68
CA PHE A 61 -19.14 -24.01 -15.93
C PHE A 61 -19.70 -24.50 -14.59
N LYS A 62 -19.20 -25.64 -14.12
CA LYS A 62 -19.48 -26.16 -12.78
C LYS A 62 -18.25 -26.84 -12.20
N ILE A 63 -17.85 -26.44 -11.01
CA ILE A 63 -16.77 -27.11 -10.27
C ILE A 63 -17.42 -28.20 -9.42
N VAL A 64 -16.91 -29.44 -9.46
CA VAL A 64 -17.43 -30.58 -8.69
C VAL A 64 -16.30 -31.38 -8.07
N ASN A 65 -16.60 -32.09 -6.99
CA ASN A 65 -15.65 -32.94 -6.26
C ASN A 65 -14.37 -32.19 -5.84
N PHE A 66 -14.52 -30.98 -5.31
CA PHE A 66 -13.38 -30.20 -4.83
C PHE A 66 -12.86 -30.76 -3.51
N GLU A 67 -11.59 -31.12 -3.50
CA GLU A 67 -10.88 -31.69 -2.36
C GLU A 67 -9.53 -30.98 -2.22
N ALA A 68 -9.08 -30.76 -0.99
CA ALA A 68 -7.82 -30.13 -0.70
C ALA A 68 -7.08 -30.84 0.45
N ASP A 69 -5.78 -30.60 0.54
CA ASP A 69 -4.95 -31.01 1.66
C ASP A 69 -3.93 -29.91 1.97
N ALA A 70 -3.96 -29.41 3.20
CA ALA A 70 -3.09 -28.34 3.66
C ALA A 70 -1.93 -28.91 4.48
N PHE A 71 -0.73 -28.38 4.29
CA PHE A 71 0.47 -28.83 4.98
C PHE A 71 1.21 -27.66 5.64
N ASN A 72 1.81 -27.95 6.79
CA ASN A 72 2.73 -27.06 7.49
C ASN A 72 3.75 -27.92 8.25
N SER A 73 4.93 -28.12 7.68
CA SER A 73 5.91 -29.12 8.16
C SER A 73 7.36 -28.71 7.87
N ASP A 74 8.31 -29.45 8.45
CA ASP A 74 9.76 -29.14 8.42
C ASP A 74 10.44 -29.27 7.04
N HIS A 75 9.72 -29.71 6.00
CA HIS A 75 10.03 -29.62 4.56
C HIS A 75 9.25 -30.71 3.83
N ILE A 76 8.60 -30.37 2.70
CA ILE A 76 8.09 -31.38 1.77
C ILE A 76 8.54 -31.06 0.34
N ASP A 77 8.81 -32.11 -0.42
CA ASP A 77 8.93 -32.00 -1.87
C ASP A 77 7.52 -31.96 -2.47
N VAL A 78 6.99 -30.75 -2.68
CA VAL A 78 5.62 -30.52 -3.20
C VAL A 78 5.37 -31.24 -4.52
N ALA A 79 6.40 -31.42 -5.37
CA ALA A 79 6.26 -32.07 -6.67
C ALA A 79 5.98 -33.58 -6.55
N HIS A 80 6.48 -34.22 -5.50
CA HIS A 80 6.35 -35.66 -5.27
C HIS A 80 5.53 -36.00 -4.01
N HIS A 81 4.96 -35.01 -3.34
CA HIS A 81 4.20 -35.22 -2.11
C HIS A 81 2.87 -35.95 -2.37
N GLU A 82 2.59 -36.97 -1.55
CA GLU A 82 1.31 -37.64 -1.54
C GLU A 82 0.33 -36.88 -0.65
N PHE A 83 -0.53 -36.08 -1.28
CA PHE A 83 -1.58 -35.32 -0.59
C PHE A 83 -2.77 -36.21 -0.19
N ASN A 84 -3.23 -36.03 1.04
CA ASN A 84 -4.41 -36.68 1.61
C ASN A 84 -5.66 -35.82 1.35
N TYR A 85 -6.03 -35.70 0.07
CA TYR A 85 -7.16 -34.89 -0.36
C TYR A 85 -8.46 -35.26 0.37
N ALA A 86 -9.08 -34.26 0.97
CA ALA A 86 -10.40 -34.38 1.57
C ALA A 86 -11.26 -33.16 1.22
N SER A 87 -12.57 -33.38 1.10
CA SER A 87 -13.53 -32.30 1.07
C SER A 87 -14.01 -31.95 2.48
N ASN A 88 -14.57 -30.76 2.66
CA ASN A 88 -15.20 -30.32 3.91
C ASN A 88 -16.39 -29.40 3.60
N GLU A 89 -17.17 -29.05 4.62
CA GLU A 89 -18.39 -28.22 4.47
C GLU A 89 -18.12 -26.84 3.85
N HIS A 90 -16.90 -26.29 3.96
CA HIS A 90 -16.51 -25.02 3.35
C HIS A 90 -16.08 -25.15 1.88
N LEU A 91 -15.73 -26.36 1.43
CA LEU A 91 -15.29 -26.65 0.05
C LEU A 91 -16.42 -27.17 -0.84
N VAL A 92 -17.62 -27.37 -0.29
CA VAL A 92 -18.83 -27.80 -0.99
C VAL A 92 -19.92 -26.72 -0.90
N GLY A 93 -20.99 -26.83 -1.68
CA GLY A 93 -22.08 -25.85 -1.69
C GLY A 93 -21.83 -24.71 -2.69
N ASP A 94 -21.49 -23.51 -2.24
CA ASP A 94 -21.39 -22.31 -3.09
C ASP A 94 -20.40 -22.47 -4.25
N LEU A 95 -19.32 -23.24 -4.03
CA LEU A 95 -18.33 -23.53 -5.06
C LEU A 95 -18.91 -24.36 -6.21
N GLU A 96 -19.89 -25.21 -5.93
CA GLU A 96 -20.54 -26.08 -6.92
C GLU A 96 -21.69 -25.39 -7.67
N HIS A 97 -22.05 -24.17 -7.26
CA HIS A 97 -23.02 -23.36 -7.99
C HIS A 97 -22.50 -23.04 -9.40
N PRO A 98 -23.28 -23.33 -10.46
CA PRO A 98 -22.86 -23.05 -11.83
C PRO A 98 -22.64 -21.56 -12.08
N PHE A 99 -21.68 -21.26 -12.96
CA PHE A 99 -21.39 -19.92 -13.47
C PHE A 99 -21.25 -19.98 -14.99
N ALA A 100 -21.31 -18.85 -15.67
CA ALA A 100 -21.22 -18.84 -17.14
C ALA A 100 -20.39 -17.67 -17.65
N GLY A 101 -19.72 -17.87 -18.78
CA GLY A 101 -18.97 -16.84 -19.50
C GLY A 101 -19.44 -16.73 -20.94
N LYS A 102 -19.55 -15.50 -21.46
CA LYS A 102 -19.76 -15.21 -22.87
C LYS A 102 -18.43 -14.81 -23.49
N PHE A 103 -18.00 -15.61 -24.44
CA PHE A 103 -16.76 -15.40 -25.16
C PHE A 103 -17.08 -14.99 -26.60
N ASP A 104 -16.38 -13.97 -27.08
CA ASP A 104 -16.46 -13.49 -28.45
C ASP A 104 -15.08 -13.65 -29.10
N ASP A 105 -14.94 -14.68 -29.94
CA ASP A 105 -13.67 -15.14 -30.51
C ASP A 105 -12.61 -15.47 -29.44
N GLY A 106 -13.03 -16.13 -28.35
CA GLY A 106 -12.16 -16.55 -27.26
C GLY A 106 -11.85 -15.47 -26.21
N LYS A 107 -12.25 -14.22 -26.44
CA LYS A 107 -12.19 -13.12 -25.46
C LYS A 107 -13.45 -13.08 -24.60
N LEU A 108 -13.33 -12.98 -23.28
CA LEU A 108 -14.48 -12.84 -22.38
C LEU A 108 -15.06 -11.42 -22.45
N GLU A 109 -16.37 -11.31 -22.64
CA GLU A 109 -17.09 -10.02 -22.71
C GLU A 109 -18.02 -9.81 -21.50
N GLU A 110 -18.61 -10.89 -20.99
CA GLU A 110 -19.54 -10.88 -19.86
C GLU A 110 -19.47 -12.24 -19.16
N PHE A 111 -19.58 -12.27 -17.84
CA PHE A 111 -19.79 -13.51 -17.10
C PHE A 111 -20.89 -13.36 -16.05
N ALA A 112 -21.46 -14.49 -15.65
CA ALA A 112 -22.52 -14.59 -14.66
C ALA A 112 -22.08 -15.49 -13.49
N ILE A 113 -22.02 -14.93 -12.28
CA ILE A 113 -21.65 -15.62 -11.04
C ILE A 113 -22.69 -15.30 -9.95
N GLY A 114 -22.88 -16.19 -8.97
CA GLY A 114 -23.80 -15.95 -7.86
C GLY A 114 -23.41 -14.72 -7.06
N LYS A 115 -24.37 -13.81 -6.84
CA LYS A 115 -24.17 -12.54 -6.12
C LYS A 115 -23.78 -12.73 -4.65
N ASN A 116 -24.39 -13.71 -3.98
CA ASN A 116 -24.23 -13.94 -2.54
C ASN A 116 -23.15 -14.98 -2.22
N GLU A 117 -22.36 -15.40 -3.21
CA GLU A 117 -21.28 -16.37 -3.00
C GLU A 117 -20.11 -15.71 -2.25
N PRO A 118 -19.37 -16.47 -1.41
CA PRO A 118 -18.18 -15.96 -0.74
C PRO A 118 -17.15 -15.40 -1.72
N LEU A 119 -16.45 -14.34 -1.29
CA LEU A 119 -15.49 -13.63 -2.15
C LEU A 119 -14.40 -14.56 -2.73
N TRP A 120 -13.87 -15.48 -1.91
CA TRP A 120 -12.87 -16.44 -2.36
C TRP A 120 -13.41 -17.40 -3.45
N VAL A 121 -14.68 -17.81 -3.36
CA VAL A 121 -15.36 -18.65 -4.38
C VAL A 121 -15.47 -17.86 -5.68
N ARG A 122 -15.91 -16.61 -5.61
CA ARG A 122 -16.04 -15.72 -6.76
C ARG A 122 -14.68 -15.51 -7.44
N ASN A 123 -13.63 -15.21 -6.67
CA ASN A 123 -12.26 -15.05 -7.21
C ASN A 123 -11.72 -16.35 -7.81
N LEU A 124 -12.01 -17.52 -7.23
CA LEU A 124 -11.64 -18.82 -7.80
C LEU A 124 -12.35 -19.06 -9.14
N LYS A 125 -13.66 -18.77 -9.23
CA LYS A 125 -14.44 -18.87 -10.48
C LYS A 125 -13.94 -17.89 -11.55
N LYS A 126 -13.60 -16.64 -11.19
CA LYS A 126 -12.91 -15.68 -12.09
C LYS A 126 -11.57 -16.23 -12.58
N GLY A 127 -10.80 -16.88 -11.71
CA GLY A 127 -9.57 -17.59 -12.07
C GLY A 127 -9.78 -18.71 -13.08
N VAL A 128 -10.85 -19.50 -12.93
CA VAL A 128 -11.23 -20.53 -13.92
C VAL A 128 -11.61 -19.87 -15.25
N LEU A 129 -12.50 -18.88 -15.26
CA LEU A 129 -12.88 -18.15 -16.49
C LEU A 129 -11.67 -17.59 -17.23
N SER A 130 -10.69 -17.03 -16.50
CA SER A 130 -9.45 -16.50 -17.06
C SER A 130 -8.59 -17.55 -17.76
N LEU A 131 -8.66 -18.83 -17.36
CA LEU A 131 -7.95 -19.93 -18.03
C LEU A 131 -8.56 -20.26 -19.40
N PHE A 132 -9.87 -20.10 -19.54
CA PHE A 132 -10.62 -20.37 -20.78
C PHE A 132 -10.63 -19.19 -21.76
N GLN A 133 -10.10 -18.03 -21.38
CA GLN A 133 -9.95 -16.88 -22.26
C GLN A 133 -8.65 -16.95 -23.07
N LEU A 134 -8.79 -17.11 -24.39
CA LEU A 134 -7.68 -17.17 -25.34
C LEU A 134 -8.01 -16.33 -26.57
N ASP A 135 -7.34 -15.19 -26.73
CA ASP A 135 -7.55 -14.29 -27.87
C ASP A 135 -6.65 -14.68 -29.06
N LEU A 136 -7.00 -15.80 -29.71
CA LEU A 136 -6.23 -16.36 -30.83
C LEU A 136 -6.59 -15.75 -32.19
N VAL A 137 -7.76 -15.10 -32.30
CA VAL A 137 -8.29 -14.56 -33.57
C VAL A 137 -8.10 -13.04 -33.61
N LYS A 138 -8.72 -12.30 -32.68
CA LYS A 138 -8.66 -10.83 -32.67
C LYS A 138 -7.29 -10.32 -32.27
N GLY A 139 -6.58 -11.05 -31.40
CA GLY A 139 -5.21 -10.71 -31.02
C GLY A 139 -4.24 -10.67 -32.20
N ARG A 140 -4.55 -11.39 -33.29
CA ARG A 140 -3.75 -11.43 -34.53
C ARG A 140 -4.39 -10.67 -35.70
N HIS A 141 -5.41 -9.84 -35.46
CA HIS A 141 -6.19 -9.21 -36.54
C HIS A 141 -5.37 -8.38 -37.54
N GLU A 142 -4.27 -7.76 -37.12
CA GLU A 142 -3.39 -7.00 -38.04
C GLU A 142 -2.43 -7.92 -38.80
N HIS A 143 -2.00 -9.03 -38.19
CA HIS A 143 -0.98 -9.94 -38.71
C HIS A 143 -1.28 -11.41 -38.35
N HIS A 144 -2.21 -12.02 -39.08
CA HIS A 144 -2.70 -13.39 -38.82
C HIS A 144 -1.61 -14.49 -38.79
N GLU A 145 -0.48 -14.29 -39.46
CA GLU A 145 0.64 -15.26 -39.50
C GLU A 145 1.64 -15.07 -38.34
N GLU A 146 1.47 -14.05 -37.50
CA GLU A 146 2.40 -13.82 -36.39
C GLU A 146 2.29 -14.92 -35.33
N LYS A 147 3.40 -15.62 -35.13
CA LYS A 147 3.58 -16.59 -34.05
C LYS A 147 3.82 -15.95 -32.68
N LYS A 148 3.88 -14.62 -32.62
CA LYS A 148 4.11 -13.86 -31.39
C LYS A 148 3.41 -12.51 -31.48
N TYR A 149 2.54 -12.19 -30.52
CA TYR A 149 1.78 -10.93 -30.52
C TYR A 149 1.41 -10.51 -29.08
N HIS A 150 1.11 -9.22 -28.90
CA HIS A 150 0.72 -8.65 -27.60
C HIS A 150 -0.72 -8.13 -27.66
N VAL A 151 -1.48 -8.35 -26.59
CA VAL A 151 -2.83 -7.82 -26.41
C VAL A 151 -2.99 -7.21 -25.02
N LYS A 152 -3.90 -6.24 -24.88
CA LYS A 152 -4.37 -5.80 -23.55
C LYS A 152 -5.58 -6.67 -23.20
N GLU A 153 -5.42 -7.52 -22.20
CA GLU A 153 -6.40 -8.55 -21.86
C GLU A 153 -6.80 -8.45 -20.39
N ASP A 154 -8.10 -8.45 -20.13
CA ASP A 154 -8.66 -8.48 -18.78
C ASP A 154 -8.47 -9.86 -18.13
N GLY A 155 -8.14 -9.90 -16.85
CA GLY A 155 -7.92 -11.14 -16.10
C GLY A 155 -8.05 -10.93 -14.61
N VAL A 156 -7.58 -11.89 -13.80
CA VAL A 156 -7.66 -11.80 -12.33
C VAL A 156 -6.92 -10.60 -11.72
N HIS A 157 -5.99 -9.99 -12.47
CA HIS A 157 -5.26 -8.80 -12.07
C HIS A 157 -5.76 -7.53 -12.80
N GLY A 158 -6.96 -7.60 -13.40
CA GLY A 158 -7.50 -6.58 -14.28
C GLY A 158 -6.88 -6.61 -15.68
N PRO A 159 -7.05 -5.54 -16.48
CA PRO A 159 -6.48 -5.42 -17.81
C PRO A 159 -4.94 -5.36 -17.77
N CYS A 160 -4.27 -6.32 -18.39
CA CYS A 160 -2.80 -6.44 -18.39
C CYS A 160 -2.24 -6.59 -19.81
N GLU A 161 -1.02 -6.08 -20.04
CA GLU A 161 -0.28 -6.43 -21.25
C GLU A 161 0.03 -7.93 -21.24
N THR A 162 -0.47 -8.66 -22.22
CA THR A 162 -0.38 -10.12 -22.32
C THR A 162 0.28 -10.50 -23.64
N LEU A 163 1.35 -11.28 -23.55
CA LEU A 163 2.10 -11.82 -24.68
C LEU A 163 1.61 -13.23 -25.00
N TYR A 164 1.30 -13.48 -26.27
CA TYR A 164 1.02 -14.81 -26.81
C TYR A 164 2.19 -15.28 -27.68
N ILE A 165 2.57 -16.54 -27.54
CA ILE A 165 3.63 -17.21 -28.31
C ILE A 165 3.07 -18.54 -28.83
N VAL A 166 2.78 -18.60 -30.13
CA VAL A 166 2.28 -19.80 -30.83
C VAL A 166 3.48 -20.59 -31.34
N ARG A 167 3.72 -21.77 -30.76
CA ARG A 167 4.87 -22.62 -31.12
C ARG A 167 4.53 -23.49 -32.33
N GLU A 168 3.40 -24.18 -32.23
CA GLU A 168 2.87 -25.08 -33.24
C GLU A 168 1.43 -24.69 -33.59
N GLU A 169 1.09 -24.76 -34.88
CA GLU A 169 -0.26 -24.53 -35.41
C GLU A 169 -0.40 -25.33 -36.70
N GLU A 170 -0.47 -26.66 -36.58
CA GLU A 170 -0.52 -27.58 -37.71
C GLU A 170 -1.45 -28.77 -37.41
N HIS A 171 -2.02 -29.38 -38.45
CA HIS A 171 -2.81 -30.62 -38.34
C HIS A 171 -3.97 -30.62 -37.32
N GLY A 172 -4.54 -29.45 -37.00
CA GLY A 172 -5.60 -29.34 -36.00
C GLY A 172 -5.08 -29.38 -34.55
N HIS A 173 -3.81 -29.06 -34.35
CA HIS A 173 -3.15 -28.95 -33.06
C HIS A 173 -2.51 -27.56 -32.93
N ILE A 174 -2.65 -26.94 -31.75
CA ILE A 174 -2.06 -25.63 -31.47
C ILE A 174 -1.38 -25.67 -30.10
N GLU A 175 -0.10 -25.30 -30.08
CA GLU A 175 0.64 -25.06 -28.84
C GLU A 175 0.82 -23.57 -28.65
N VAL A 176 0.29 -23.03 -27.56
CA VAL A 176 0.37 -21.60 -27.27
C VAL A 176 0.78 -21.35 -25.83
N THR A 177 1.72 -20.43 -25.66
CA THR A 177 2.13 -19.90 -24.36
C THR A 177 1.58 -18.49 -24.21
N LYS A 178 0.93 -18.23 -23.08
CA LYS A 178 0.39 -16.94 -22.68
C LYS A 178 1.16 -16.44 -21.47
N VAL A 179 1.83 -15.30 -21.60
CA VAL A 179 2.63 -14.66 -20.54
C VAL A 179 2.00 -13.32 -20.18
N LYS A 180 1.61 -13.12 -18.93
CA LYS A 180 1.06 -11.84 -18.45
C LYS A 180 2.17 -10.98 -17.84
N ASN A 181 2.26 -9.73 -18.26
CA ASN A 181 3.11 -8.73 -17.62
C ASN A 181 2.33 -8.07 -16.47
N LEU A 182 2.57 -8.54 -15.25
CA LEU A 182 1.85 -8.08 -14.06
C LEU A 182 2.22 -6.65 -13.62
N GLU A 183 3.39 -6.15 -14.04
CA GLU A 183 3.81 -4.76 -13.80
C GLU A 183 3.06 -3.76 -14.68
N LYS A 184 2.36 -4.24 -15.73
CA LYS A 184 1.57 -3.43 -16.67
C LYS A 184 0.08 -3.76 -16.63
N CYS A 185 -0.41 -4.10 -15.44
CA CYS A 185 -1.82 -4.24 -15.15
C CYS A 185 -2.41 -2.90 -14.67
N ASP A 186 -3.69 -2.67 -14.93
CA ASP A 186 -4.38 -1.45 -14.49
C ASP A 186 -4.78 -1.51 -13.00
N HIS A 187 -4.74 -2.69 -12.38
CA HIS A 187 -5.02 -2.91 -10.96
C HIS A 187 -3.84 -3.62 -10.30
N ASP A 188 -3.60 -3.31 -9.02
CA ASP A 188 -2.62 -4.03 -8.23
C ASP A 188 -3.05 -5.49 -8.00
N HIS A 189 -2.12 -6.43 -8.17
CA HIS A 189 -2.33 -7.86 -7.89
C HIS A 189 -2.25 -8.20 -6.40
N TYR A 190 -2.18 -7.20 -5.51
CA TYR A 190 -2.13 -7.33 -4.06
C TYR A 190 -2.89 -6.19 -3.37
N ALA A 191 -3.27 -6.41 -2.11
CA ALA A 191 -3.73 -5.35 -1.22
C ALA A 191 -2.72 -5.17 -0.08
N PHE A 192 -2.42 -3.91 0.24
CA PHE A 192 -1.51 -3.56 1.32
C PHE A 192 -2.29 -3.07 2.54
N PHE A 193 -2.11 -3.76 3.68
CA PHE A 193 -2.67 -3.36 4.97
C PHE A 193 -1.55 -2.79 5.85
N GLY A 194 -1.66 -1.51 6.19
CA GLY A 194 -0.65 -0.79 6.94
C GLY A 194 -0.38 0.59 6.36
N ARG A 195 0.76 1.16 6.74
CA ARG A 195 1.24 2.43 6.22
C ARG A 195 2.50 2.23 5.41
N GLU A 196 2.43 2.61 4.14
CA GLU A 196 3.62 2.79 3.30
C GLU A 196 4.20 4.17 3.57
N LYS A 197 5.35 4.23 4.26
CA LYS A 197 6.16 5.45 4.39
C LYS A 197 7.34 5.35 3.45
N GLY A 198 7.11 5.69 2.20
CA GLY A 198 8.15 5.66 1.18
C GLY A 198 7.66 6.35 -0.08
N LYS A 199 8.60 6.71 -0.94
CA LYS A 199 8.31 7.12 -2.31
C LYS A 199 9.45 6.67 -3.19
N VAL A 200 9.14 6.37 -4.45
CA VAL A 200 10.17 6.15 -5.46
C VAL A 200 11.00 7.43 -5.59
N CYS A 201 12.31 7.30 -5.41
CA CYS A 201 13.24 8.43 -5.43
C CYS A 201 14.34 8.30 -6.48
N VAL A 202 14.38 7.17 -7.19
CA VAL A 202 15.28 6.91 -8.31
C VAL A 202 14.41 6.73 -9.56
N LYS A 203 14.67 7.53 -10.60
CA LYS A 203 13.86 7.55 -11.85
C LYS A 203 14.40 6.64 -12.95
N CYS A 204 15.53 5.97 -12.72
CA CYS A 204 16.18 5.13 -13.72
C CYS A 204 15.83 3.68 -13.42
N ASP A 205 15.09 3.04 -14.31
CA ASP A 205 14.60 1.66 -14.16
C ASP A 205 15.74 0.68 -13.82
N ALA A 206 16.93 0.86 -14.42
CA ALA A 206 18.11 0.04 -14.13
C ALA A 206 18.66 0.16 -12.70
N GLN A 207 18.11 1.06 -11.88
CA GLN A 207 18.46 1.29 -10.48
C GLN A 207 17.23 1.24 -9.58
N GLU A 208 16.07 0.91 -10.14
CA GLU A 208 14.86 0.72 -9.37
C GLU A 208 14.93 -0.59 -8.60
N THR A 209 14.46 -0.55 -7.37
CA THR A 209 14.33 -1.74 -6.54
C THR A 209 12.94 -2.29 -6.72
N HIS A 210 12.86 -3.58 -7.02
CA HIS A 210 11.60 -4.32 -7.09
C HIS A 210 11.50 -5.23 -5.85
N PRO A 211 11.01 -4.71 -4.70
CA PRO A 211 10.86 -5.52 -3.48
C PRO A 211 9.76 -6.57 -3.62
N HIS A 212 8.90 -6.42 -4.62
CA HIS A 212 7.93 -7.41 -5.06
C HIS A 212 8.05 -7.55 -6.58
N SER A 213 8.01 -8.78 -7.09
CA SER A 213 7.85 -9.06 -8.52
C SER A 213 6.96 -10.28 -8.68
N ALA A 214 6.10 -10.28 -9.68
CA ALA A 214 5.23 -11.41 -9.95
C ALA A 214 5.26 -11.81 -11.42
N THR A 215 5.12 -13.10 -11.69
CA THR A 215 5.05 -13.67 -13.03
C THR A 215 3.87 -14.60 -13.13
N SER A 216 3.18 -14.60 -14.27
CA SER A 216 2.05 -15.50 -14.54
C SER A 216 2.13 -15.96 -16.00
N GLU A 217 2.25 -17.26 -16.18
CA GLU A 217 2.35 -17.90 -17.49
C GLU A 217 1.41 -19.10 -17.55
N VAL A 218 0.81 -19.31 -18.73
CA VAL A 218 0.00 -20.49 -19.01
C VAL A 218 0.39 -21.06 -20.35
N TYR A 219 0.77 -22.33 -20.36
CA TYR A 219 0.97 -23.14 -21.54
C TYR A 219 -0.30 -23.90 -21.88
N TYR A 220 -0.63 -24.00 -23.16
CA TYR A 220 -1.83 -24.68 -23.67
C TYR A 220 -1.49 -25.60 -24.83
N GLU A 221 -2.09 -26.77 -24.82
CA GLU A 221 -2.23 -27.68 -25.97
C GLU A 221 -3.71 -27.71 -26.36
N LEU A 222 -3.99 -27.32 -27.60
CA LEU A 222 -5.35 -27.16 -28.10
C LEU A 222 -5.59 -28.11 -29.27
N LYS A 223 -6.80 -28.69 -29.33
CA LYS A 223 -7.30 -29.48 -30.46
C LYS A 223 -8.26 -28.61 -31.28
N GLY A 224 -7.92 -28.33 -32.53
CA GLY A 224 -8.77 -27.61 -33.48
C GLY A 224 -8.04 -26.49 -34.22
N THR A 225 -8.73 -25.37 -34.38
CA THR A 225 -8.33 -24.16 -35.11
C THR A 225 -8.44 -22.94 -34.19
N PRO A 226 -7.78 -21.80 -34.49
CA PRO A 226 -7.92 -20.58 -33.68
C PRO A 226 -9.37 -20.15 -33.44
N GLU A 227 -10.26 -20.39 -34.40
CA GLU A 227 -11.69 -20.07 -34.32
C GLU A 227 -12.52 -21.11 -33.56
N HIS A 228 -12.08 -22.37 -33.55
CA HIS A 228 -12.79 -23.51 -32.97
C HIS A 228 -11.79 -24.49 -32.36
N TYR A 229 -11.60 -24.44 -31.04
CA TYR A 229 -10.62 -25.24 -30.32
C TYR A 229 -11.14 -25.74 -28.97
N VAL A 230 -10.77 -26.97 -28.64
CA VAL A 230 -10.92 -27.50 -27.29
C VAL A 230 -9.56 -27.49 -26.61
N ILE A 231 -9.51 -27.02 -25.36
CA ILE A 231 -8.29 -27.13 -24.55
C ILE A 231 -8.11 -28.61 -24.22
N ASP A 232 -7.01 -29.22 -24.65
CA ASP A 232 -6.68 -30.61 -24.29
C ASP A 232 -5.91 -30.64 -22.97
N HIS A 233 -4.91 -29.75 -22.88
CA HIS A 233 -4.08 -29.57 -21.70
C HIS A 233 -3.81 -28.09 -21.50
N ALA A 234 -3.83 -27.63 -20.25
CA ALA A 234 -3.27 -26.35 -19.86
C ALA A 234 -2.47 -26.48 -18.57
N TRP A 235 -1.28 -25.88 -18.55
CA TRP A 235 -0.42 -25.81 -17.38
C TRP A 235 -0.11 -24.35 -17.09
N ALA A 236 -0.57 -23.87 -15.94
CA ALA A 236 -0.33 -22.52 -15.44
C ALA A 236 0.69 -22.53 -14.29
N GLU A 237 1.64 -21.62 -14.35
CA GLU A 237 2.61 -21.33 -13.30
C GLU A 237 2.53 -19.85 -12.94
N GLN A 238 2.52 -19.56 -11.64
CA GLN A 238 2.63 -18.21 -11.12
C GLN A 238 3.60 -18.20 -9.95
N THR A 239 4.48 -17.20 -9.97
CA THR A 239 5.44 -16.94 -8.89
C THR A 239 5.30 -15.51 -8.43
N ASP A 240 5.08 -15.31 -7.13
CA ASP A 240 5.20 -14.02 -6.45
C ASP A 240 6.47 -14.04 -5.59
N LEU A 241 7.43 -13.19 -5.93
CA LEU A 241 8.67 -12.99 -5.20
C LEU A 241 8.54 -11.75 -4.31
N PHE A 242 8.74 -11.93 -3.01
CA PHE A 242 8.92 -10.84 -2.06
C PHE A 242 10.37 -10.81 -1.58
N LYS A 243 11.07 -9.73 -1.93
CA LYS A 243 12.51 -9.53 -1.70
C LYS A 243 12.77 -8.10 -1.23
N ALA A 244 12.40 -7.82 0.01
CA ALA A 244 12.45 -6.46 0.56
C ALA A 244 13.87 -5.84 0.63
N HIS A 245 14.94 -6.64 0.63
CA HIS A 245 16.30 -6.18 0.94
C HIS A 245 17.40 -6.80 0.08
N GLY A 246 17.45 -6.50 -1.22
CA GLY A 246 18.53 -6.97 -2.11
C GLY A 246 18.82 -8.47 -1.92
N GLU A 247 20.09 -8.88 -1.80
CA GLU A 247 20.53 -10.26 -1.46
C GLU A 247 20.22 -10.70 -0.02
N GLY A 248 19.22 -10.12 0.65
CA GLY A 248 18.68 -10.61 1.91
C GLY A 248 17.63 -11.71 1.70
N LYS A 249 16.83 -11.94 2.74
CA LYS A 249 15.75 -12.94 2.73
C LYS A 249 14.78 -12.69 1.58
N GLU A 250 14.47 -13.77 0.88
CA GLU A 250 13.44 -13.81 -0.15
C GLU A 250 12.39 -14.87 0.17
N PHE A 251 11.15 -14.55 -0.19
CA PHE A 251 10.00 -15.42 -0.04
C PHE A 251 9.35 -15.56 -1.41
N HIS A 252 9.11 -16.80 -1.81
CA HIS A 252 8.46 -17.14 -3.07
C HIS A 252 7.10 -17.74 -2.74
N ILE A 253 6.04 -17.26 -3.36
CA ILE A 253 4.74 -17.92 -3.37
C ILE A 253 4.60 -18.55 -4.76
N LEU A 254 4.53 -19.88 -4.78
CA LEU A 254 4.54 -20.67 -6.01
C LEU A 254 3.18 -21.33 -6.19
N LEU A 255 2.51 -21.01 -7.29
CA LEU A 255 1.20 -21.52 -7.67
C LEU A 255 1.31 -22.29 -8.99
N ASN A 256 1.14 -23.61 -8.92
CA ASN A 256 1.10 -24.49 -10.09
C ASN A 256 -0.30 -25.06 -10.27
N ARG A 257 -0.81 -25.06 -11.49
CA ARG A 257 -2.15 -25.55 -11.82
C ARG A 257 -2.15 -26.27 -13.15
N THR A 258 -2.86 -27.38 -13.24
CA THR A 258 -3.05 -28.11 -14.49
C THR A 258 -4.52 -28.36 -14.74
N LEU A 259 -4.92 -28.26 -16.00
CA LEU A 259 -6.26 -28.53 -16.50
C LEU A 259 -6.14 -29.54 -17.64
N ASP A 260 -6.63 -30.76 -17.45
CA ASP A 260 -6.55 -31.84 -18.42
C ASP A 260 -7.96 -32.26 -18.87
N LEU A 261 -8.21 -32.36 -20.18
CA LEU A 261 -9.48 -32.90 -20.70
C LEU A 261 -9.55 -34.41 -20.42
N GLU A 262 -10.51 -34.85 -19.63
CA GLU A 262 -10.72 -36.28 -19.33
C GLU A 262 -11.79 -36.92 -20.21
N GLU A 263 -12.92 -36.24 -20.39
CA GLU A 263 -14.09 -36.80 -21.08
C GLU A 263 -14.77 -35.74 -21.95
N GLU A 264 -15.31 -36.20 -23.09
CA GLU A 264 -16.17 -35.43 -23.99
C GLU A 264 -17.46 -36.22 -24.21
N HIS A 265 -18.61 -35.59 -23.94
CA HIS A 265 -19.93 -36.19 -24.07
C HIS A 265 -20.75 -35.44 -25.13
N ASP A 266 -21.39 -36.18 -26.03
CA ASP A 266 -22.26 -35.64 -27.08
C ASP A 266 -23.58 -35.04 -26.56
N ALA A 267 -23.89 -35.25 -25.28
CA ALA A 267 -25.04 -34.68 -24.60
C ALA A 267 -24.69 -34.34 -23.15
N ALA A 268 -25.30 -33.26 -22.66
CA ALA A 268 -25.11 -32.83 -21.28
C ALA A 268 -25.69 -33.85 -20.29
N SER A 269 -24.86 -34.23 -19.32
CA SER A 269 -25.21 -35.15 -18.24
C SER A 269 -25.36 -34.43 -16.90
N THR A 270 -24.72 -33.26 -16.76
CA THR A 270 -24.68 -32.47 -15.53
C THR A 270 -25.58 -31.25 -15.62
N ASP A 271 -26.35 -30.98 -14.56
CA ASP A 271 -27.09 -29.72 -14.46
C ASP A 271 -26.15 -28.54 -14.16
N THR A 272 -25.99 -27.68 -15.16
CA THR A 272 -25.22 -26.43 -15.13
C THR A 272 -26.12 -25.20 -15.21
N THR A 273 -27.42 -25.34 -14.90
CA THR A 273 -28.36 -24.21 -14.91
C THR A 273 -27.95 -23.19 -13.86
N LEU A 274 -27.87 -21.92 -14.27
CA LEU A 274 -27.53 -20.83 -13.35
C LEU A 274 -28.62 -20.68 -12.29
N LEU A 275 -28.20 -20.44 -11.06
CA LEU A 275 -29.13 -20.15 -9.98
C LEU A 275 -29.78 -18.77 -10.16
N GLY A 276 -31.00 -18.63 -9.66
CA GLY A 276 -31.68 -17.32 -9.64
C GLY A 276 -30.89 -16.31 -8.82
N GLY A 277 -30.60 -15.14 -9.41
CA GLY A 277 -29.80 -14.09 -8.77
C GLY A 277 -28.32 -14.07 -9.15
N ALA A 278 -27.91 -14.80 -10.21
CA ALA A 278 -26.61 -14.59 -10.84
C ALA A 278 -26.48 -13.14 -11.36
N GLU A 279 -25.38 -12.50 -11.00
CA GLU A 279 -25.05 -11.14 -11.40
C GLU A 279 -24.14 -11.16 -12.62
N LYS A 280 -24.36 -10.21 -13.53
CA LYS A 280 -23.55 -10.05 -14.74
C LYS A 280 -22.43 -9.08 -14.46
N GLU A 281 -21.22 -9.49 -14.78
CA GLU A 281 -20.00 -8.71 -14.59
C GLU A 281 -19.17 -8.73 -15.87
N HIS A 282 -18.29 -7.73 -16.00
CA HIS A 282 -17.47 -7.50 -17.20
C HIS A 282 -15.96 -7.50 -16.90
N HIS A 283 -15.57 -7.56 -15.62
CA HIS A 283 -14.18 -7.48 -15.20
C HIS A 283 -13.81 -8.67 -14.31
N LEU A 284 -12.76 -9.40 -14.72
CA LEU A 284 -12.22 -10.55 -14.01
C LEU A 284 -11.32 -10.18 -12.84
N ALA A 285 -11.02 -8.88 -12.66
CA ALA A 285 -10.20 -8.42 -11.55
C ALA A 285 -10.70 -8.99 -10.22
N GLN A 286 -9.78 -9.59 -9.47
CA GLN A 286 -10.07 -10.09 -8.14
C GLN A 286 -10.31 -8.91 -7.20
N GLU A 287 -11.23 -9.10 -6.27
CA GLU A 287 -11.51 -8.09 -5.26
C GLU A 287 -10.79 -8.45 -3.96
N PHE A 288 -10.32 -7.42 -3.24
CA PHE A 288 -9.65 -7.54 -1.96
C PHE A 288 -10.50 -6.98 -0.83
N PRO A 289 -10.41 -7.54 0.39
CA PRO A 289 -11.26 -7.15 1.52
C PRO A 289 -10.74 -5.88 2.22
N VAL A 290 -10.71 -4.76 1.51
CA VAL A 290 -10.30 -3.44 2.04
C VAL A 290 -11.50 -2.61 2.50
N THR A 291 -11.27 -1.64 3.38
CA THR A 291 -12.27 -0.75 4.00
C THR A 291 -11.96 0.74 3.81
N ASN A 292 -11.15 1.08 2.80
CA ASN A 292 -10.69 2.46 2.57
C ASN A 292 -11.82 3.44 2.19
N GLU A 293 -12.98 2.94 1.76
CA GLU A 293 -14.13 3.75 1.30
C GLU A 293 -15.20 4.00 2.38
N LEU A 294 -15.00 3.51 3.62
CA LEU A 294 -16.02 3.69 4.67
C LEU A 294 -16.25 5.19 4.96
N HIS A 295 -17.52 5.62 4.95
CA HIS A 295 -17.93 7.00 5.28
C HIS A 295 -18.62 7.13 6.64
N ASN A 296 -19.24 6.06 7.13
CA ASN A 296 -20.00 6.04 8.38
C ASN A 296 -19.12 5.57 9.54
N VAL A 297 -19.07 6.36 10.62
CA VAL A 297 -18.27 6.07 11.82
C VAL A 297 -18.77 4.82 12.55
N GLU A 298 -20.07 4.53 12.51
CA GLU A 298 -20.62 3.35 13.20
C GLU A 298 -20.14 2.03 12.57
N GLU A 299 -19.87 2.03 11.27
CA GLU A 299 -19.35 0.84 10.56
C GLU A 299 -17.92 0.49 11.00
N LEU A 300 -17.17 1.43 11.59
CA LEU A 300 -15.84 1.16 12.14
C LEU A 300 -15.86 0.23 13.35
N LYS A 301 -17.02 0.03 14.00
CA LYS A 301 -17.15 -0.90 15.14
C LYS A 301 -17.34 -2.35 14.69
N HIS A 302 -17.72 -2.56 13.42
CA HIS A 302 -17.88 -3.90 12.87
C HIS A 302 -16.52 -4.57 12.64
N VAL A 303 -16.52 -5.90 12.58
CA VAL A 303 -15.34 -6.69 12.21
C VAL A 303 -14.78 -6.18 10.89
N ASN A 304 -13.48 -5.88 10.83
CA ASN A 304 -12.82 -5.48 9.58
C ASN A 304 -13.04 -6.55 8.49
N HIS A 305 -13.24 -6.11 7.24
CA HIS A 305 -13.49 -7.01 6.11
C HIS A 305 -12.38 -8.07 5.97
N LEU A 306 -11.11 -7.71 6.19
CA LEU A 306 -10.01 -8.67 6.12
C LEU A 306 -10.17 -9.81 7.14
N VAL A 307 -10.66 -9.52 8.35
CA VAL A 307 -10.85 -10.53 9.40
C VAL A 307 -11.98 -11.47 9.02
N GLU A 308 -13.12 -10.92 8.59
CA GLU A 308 -14.28 -11.70 8.17
C GLU A 308 -13.96 -12.55 6.94
N LYS A 309 -13.39 -11.95 5.88
CA LYS A 309 -13.17 -12.61 4.59
C LYS A 309 -12.07 -13.65 4.63
N PHE A 310 -11.02 -13.47 5.45
CA PHE A 310 -9.99 -14.48 5.65
C PHE A 310 -10.31 -15.47 6.79
N GLY A 311 -11.48 -15.36 7.43
CA GLY A 311 -11.86 -16.26 8.52
C GLY A 311 -10.88 -16.23 9.69
N LEU A 312 -10.36 -15.05 10.02
CA LEU A 312 -9.40 -14.90 11.11
C LEU A 312 -10.15 -15.02 12.43
N HIS A 313 -9.69 -15.92 13.29
CA HIS A 313 -10.29 -16.20 14.58
C HIS A 313 -9.22 -16.23 15.67
N SER A 314 -9.62 -15.89 16.88
CA SER A 314 -8.76 -15.96 18.06
C SER A 314 -9.57 -16.35 19.28
N ASN A 315 -8.91 -17.01 20.23
CA ASN A 315 -9.52 -17.42 21.48
C ASN A 315 -9.24 -16.37 22.56
N LYS A 316 -10.30 -15.85 23.16
CA LYS A 316 -10.25 -14.77 24.15
C LYS A 316 -9.52 -15.20 25.42
N GLU A 317 -9.75 -16.41 25.90
CA GLU A 317 -9.10 -16.92 27.11
C GLU A 317 -7.58 -17.02 26.92
N ASN A 318 -7.12 -17.50 25.77
CA ASN A 318 -5.71 -17.59 25.42
C ASN A 318 -5.07 -16.19 25.32
N PHE A 319 -5.80 -15.21 24.75
CA PHE A 319 -5.35 -13.83 24.72
C PHE A 319 -5.17 -13.27 26.13
N VAL A 320 -6.16 -13.46 27.02
CA VAL A 320 -6.10 -12.99 28.41
C VAL A 320 -4.95 -13.64 29.17
N GLN A 321 -4.73 -14.95 29.00
CA GLN A 321 -3.60 -15.66 29.61
C GLN A 321 -2.25 -15.13 29.10
N GLY A 322 -2.14 -14.89 27.79
CA GLY A 322 -0.93 -14.32 27.20
C GLY A 322 -0.68 -12.88 27.67
N LEU A 323 -1.73 -12.07 27.83
CA LEU A 323 -1.66 -10.71 28.36
C LEU A 323 -1.14 -10.70 29.79
N GLN A 324 -1.68 -11.58 30.64
CA GLN A 324 -1.16 -11.78 32.00
C GLN A 324 0.30 -12.19 31.96
N LYS A 325 0.67 -13.19 31.14
CA LYS A 325 2.06 -13.65 31.02
C LYS A 325 3.01 -12.53 30.60
N LEU A 326 2.61 -11.68 29.65
CA LEU A 326 3.43 -10.55 29.19
C LEU A 326 3.58 -9.48 30.28
N ALA A 327 2.50 -9.19 31.02
CA ALA A 327 2.55 -8.22 32.10
C ALA A 327 3.41 -8.65 33.30
N HIS A 328 3.66 -9.96 33.48
CA HIS A 328 4.56 -10.50 34.50
C HIS A 328 6.01 -10.67 34.00
N LEU A 329 6.33 -10.34 32.74
CA LEU A 329 7.72 -10.35 32.29
C LEU A 329 8.44 -9.14 32.89
N GLU A 330 9.25 -9.41 33.91
CA GLU A 330 10.24 -8.47 34.42
C GLU A 330 11.59 -8.79 33.77
N PHE A 331 12.28 -7.78 33.23
CA PHE A 331 13.67 -7.91 32.78
C PHE A 331 14.56 -7.25 33.83
N THR A 332 15.49 -8.02 34.38
CA THR A 332 16.58 -7.52 35.23
C THR A 332 17.78 -7.14 34.37
N ASP A 333 18.73 -6.37 34.94
CA ASP A 333 20.00 -6.02 34.27
C ASP A 333 20.87 -7.26 33.96
N GLU A 334 20.57 -8.40 34.58
CA GLU A 334 21.22 -9.69 34.33
C GLU A 334 20.60 -10.39 33.11
N ASP A 335 19.28 -10.30 32.93
CA ASP A 335 18.54 -10.87 31.79
C ASP A 335 18.89 -10.18 30.45
N ILE A 336 19.28 -8.90 30.50
CA ILE A 336 19.79 -8.17 29.32
C ILE A 336 21.07 -8.83 28.75
N LYS A 337 21.86 -9.53 29.58
CA LYS A 337 23.09 -10.20 29.15
C LYS A 337 22.83 -11.57 28.50
N GLU A 338 21.65 -12.17 28.74
CA GLU A 338 21.25 -13.51 28.28
C GLU A 338 20.03 -13.47 27.33
N ILE A 339 19.81 -12.33 26.67
CA ILE A 339 18.64 -12.03 25.83
C ILE A 339 18.32 -13.06 24.73
N GLY A 340 19.28 -13.93 24.36
CA GLY A 340 19.12 -15.00 23.38
C GLY A 340 18.49 -16.29 23.93
N GLU A 341 18.43 -16.48 25.25
CA GLU A 341 17.97 -17.71 25.90
C GLU A 341 16.61 -17.54 26.65
N GLU A 342 16.22 -16.29 26.92
CA GLU A 342 15.00 -15.92 27.65
C GLU A 342 13.73 -15.89 26.77
N LYS A 343 12.55 -15.95 27.43
CA LYS A 343 11.24 -15.77 26.76
C LYS A 343 11.12 -14.33 26.23
N SER A 344 11.26 -14.15 24.92
CA SER A 344 11.15 -12.82 24.30
C SER A 344 9.76 -12.20 24.51
N GLY A 345 9.70 -11.13 25.30
CA GLY A 345 8.50 -10.29 25.45
C GLY A 345 8.02 -9.70 24.13
N ALA A 346 8.94 -9.42 23.19
CA ALA A 346 8.60 -8.95 21.86
C ALA A 346 7.87 -10.01 21.02
N ILE A 347 8.29 -11.28 21.09
CA ILE A 347 7.57 -12.38 20.43
C ILE A 347 6.18 -12.55 21.04
N LEU A 348 6.08 -12.53 22.38
CA LEU A 348 4.77 -12.64 23.04
C LEU A 348 3.85 -11.47 22.70
N PHE A 349 4.38 -10.25 22.60
CA PHE A 349 3.63 -9.09 22.12
C PHE A 349 3.14 -9.31 20.69
N LEU A 350 3.96 -9.85 19.79
CA LEU A 350 3.56 -10.15 18.41
C LEU A 350 2.46 -11.22 18.33
N VAL A 351 2.54 -12.26 19.18
CA VAL A 351 1.49 -13.28 19.29
C VAL A 351 0.17 -12.66 19.77
N LEU A 352 0.23 -11.80 20.79
CA LEU A 352 -0.94 -11.09 21.30
C LEU A 352 -1.51 -10.10 20.29
N PHE A 353 -0.66 -9.40 19.54
CA PHE A 353 -1.06 -8.54 18.43
C PHE A 353 -1.88 -9.32 17.40
N ASN A 354 -1.37 -10.48 16.96
CA ASN A 354 -2.10 -11.34 16.02
C ASN A 354 -3.40 -11.90 16.62
N ALA A 355 -3.42 -12.18 17.91
CA ALA A 355 -4.60 -12.66 18.62
C ALA A 355 -5.66 -11.56 18.85
N LEU A 356 -5.28 -10.28 18.90
CA LEU A 356 -6.18 -9.13 19.07
C LEU A 356 -6.77 -8.64 17.74
N LEU A 357 -6.06 -8.85 16.61
CA LEU A 357 -6.53 -8.49 15.27
C LEU A 357 -7.99 -8.90 14.98
N PRO A 358 -8.43 -10.16 15.23
CA PRO A 358 -9.77 -10.58 14.87
C PRO A 358 -10.87 -10.17 15.88
N PHE A 359 -10.54 -9.51 16.99
CA PHE A 359 -11.55 -9.12 17.97
C PHE A 359 -12.44 -8.01 17.42
N ASN A 360 -13.75 -8.17 17.58
CA ASN A 360 -14.72 -7.10 17.34
C ASN A 360 -14.76 -6.12 18.54
N TYR A 361 -15.54 -5.05 18.40
CA TYR A 361 -15.69 -4.03 19.44
C TYR A 361 -16.14 -4.60 20.80
N ASP A 362 -17.09 -5.54 20.80
CA ASP A 362 -17.63 -6.13 22.02
C ASP A 362 -16.63 -7.04 22.71
N ASP A 363 -15.85 -7.81 21.96
CA ASP A 363 -14.76 -8.63 22.49
C ASP A 363 -13.67 -7.80 23.14
N ILE A 364 -13.28 -6.68 22.51
CA ILE A 364 -12.31 -5.74 23.07
C ILE A 364 -12.86 -5.12 24.37
N ASN A 365 -14.12 -4.70 24.37
CA ASN A 365 -14.78 -4.14 25.54
C ASN A 365 -14.86 -5.16 26.68
N ASP A 366 -15.28 -6.39 26.40
CA ASP A 366 -15.33 -7.48 27.37
C ASP A 366 -13.98 -7.72 28.04
N VAL A 367 -12.91 -7.82 27.25
CA VAL A 367 -11.54 -7.97 27.77
C VAL A 367 -11.15 -6.77 28.63
N TYR A 368 -11.42 -5.55 28.17
CA TYR A 368 -11.06 -4.35 28.93
C TYR A 368 -11.79 -4.29 30.28
N ARG A 369 -13.11 -4.52 30.29
CA ARG A 369 -13.95 -4.42 31.49
C ARG A 369 -13.73 -5.56 32.48
N ASN A 370 -13.51 -6.78 31.99
CA ASN A 370 -13.46 -7.97 32.84
C ASN A 370 -12.05 -8.45 33.17
N HIS A 371 -11.02 -7.99 32.45
CA HIS A 371 -9.63 -8.44 32.67
C HIS A 371 -8.60 -7.32 32.82
N VAL A 372 -8.81 -6.15 32.20
CA VAL A 372 -7.83 -5.04 32.29
C VAL A 372 -8.07 -4.17 33.52
N ILE A 373 -9.29 -3.65 33.69
CA ILE A 373 -9.59 -2.74 34.82
C ILE A 373 -9.73 -3.47 36.16
N THR A 374 -10.04 -4.76 36.11
CA THR A 374 -10.19 -5.68 37.25
C THR A 374 -8.91 -6.45 37.57
N ALA A 375 -7.81 -6.18 36.85
CA ALA A 375 -6.53 -6.83 37.08
C ALA A 375 -6.04 -6.66 38.53
N PRO A 376 -5.30 -7.66 39.07
CA PRO A 376 -4.69 -7.59 40.39
C PRO A 376 -3.80 -6.35 40.57
N ASP A 377 -3.82 -5.71 41.74
CA ASP A 377 -3.16 -4.41 41.97
C ASP A 377 -1.64 -4.41 41.67
N ASP A 378 -0.97 -5.55 41.84
CA ASP A 378 0.46 -5.74 41.55
C ASP A 378 0.78 -5.74 40.04
N THR A 379 -0.18 -6.09 39.17
CA THR A 379 0.01 -6.17 37.71
C THR A 379 -0.91 -5.27 36.90
N LYS A 380 -1.82 -4.55 37.58
CA LYS A 380 -2.86 -3.72 36.97
C LYS A 380 -2.31 -2.67 36.01
N GLU A 381 -1.26 -1.96 36.41
CA GLU A 381 -0.63 -0.92 35.58
C GLU A 381 0.03 -1.54 34.35
N SER A 382 0.79 -2.62 34.52
CA SER A 382 1.45 -3.34 33.43
C SER A 382 0.43 -3.91 32.42
N ILE A 383 -0.63 -4.58 32.89
CA ILE A 383 -1.71 -5.10 32.03
C ILE A 383 -2.36 -3.97 31.25
N ARG A 384 -2.66 -2.85 31.92
CA ARG A 384 -3.28 -1.68 31.27
C ARG A 384 -2.39 -1.08 30.19
N HIS A 385 -1.11 -0.87 30.47
CA HIS A 385 -0.16 -0.33 29.49
C HIS A 385 0.04 -1.27 28.29
N VAL A 386 0.21 -2.57 28.53
CA VAL A 386 0.35 -3.57 27.47
C VAL A 386 -0.91 -3.64 26.61
N PHE A 387 -2.10 -3.63 27.22
CA PHE A 387 -3.36 -3.62 26.49
C PHE A 387 -3.51 -2.38 25.60
N LEU A 388 -3.23 -1.18 26.11
CA LEU A 388 -3.30 0.06 25.32
C LEU A 388 -2.25 0.10 24.21
N ASP A 389 -1.06 -0.44 24.43
CA ASP A 389 -0.03 -0.57 23.40
C ASP A 389 -0.44 -1.57 22.31
N LEU A 390 -1.02 -2.72 22.67
CA LEU A 390 -1.58 -3.69 21.73
C LEU A 390 -2.74 -3.09 20.93
N LEU A 391 -3.64 -2.35 21.60
CA LEU A 391 -4.78 -1.68 20.98
C LEU A 391 -4.31 -0.68 19.91
N ALA A 392 -3.32 0.16 20.25
CA ALA A 392 -2.74 1.12 19.32
C ALA A 392 -1.94 0.44 18.19
N ALA A 393 -1.17 -0.62 18.49
CA ALA A 393 -0.36 -1.34 17.50
C ALA A 393 -1.21 -2.08 16.47
N THR A 394 -2.31 -2.70 16.91
CA THR A 394 -3.26 -3.45 16.07
C THR A 394 -3.83 -2.55 14.99
N GLY A 395 -4.34 -1.36 15.37
CA GLY A 395 -4.65 -0.28 14.43
C GLY A 395 -5.73 -0.61 13.39
N LEU A 396 -6.62 -1.55 13.70
CA LEU A 396 -7.82 -1.85 12.92
C LEU A 396 -9.02 -1.03 13.41
N ASN A 397 -10.12 -1.04 12.64
CA ASN A 397 -11.23 -0.11 12.82
C ASN A 397 -11.88 -0.23 14.22
N PRO A 398 -12.22 -1.44 14.74
CA PRO A 398 -12.79 -1.59 16.09
C PRO A 398 -11.84 -1.15 17.21
N GLN A 399 -10.55 -1.44 17.06
CA GLN A 399 -9.52 -1.15 18.06
C GLN A 399 -9.31 0.36 18.20
N VAL A 400 -9.30 1.07 17.06
CA VAL A 400 -9.24 2.53 17.06
C VAL A 400 -10.53 3.11 17.62
N SER A 401 -11.69 2.64 17.17
CA SER A 401 -13.00 3.09 17.66
C SER A 401 -13.13 2.94 19.17
N PHE A 402 -12.67 1.81 19.71
CA PHE A 402 -12.68 1.55 21.15
C PHE A 402 -11.70 2.47 21.90
N GLY A 403 -10.49 2.66 21.39
CA GLY A 403 -9.51 3.58 22.00
C GLY A 403 -10.02 5.03 22.04
N ILE A 404 -10.63 5.51 20.95
CA ILE A 404 -11.27 6.83 20.92
C ILE A 404 -12.44 6.91 21.91
N HIS A 405 -13.27 5.87 21.98
CA HIS A 405 -14.37 5.80 22.95
C HIS A 405 -13.87 5.92 24.40
N LEU A 406 -12.78 5.24 24.77
CA LEU A 406 -12.19 5.37 26.11
C LEU A 406 -11.72 6.80 26.40
N ILE A 407 -11.15 7.49 25.40
CA ILE A 407 -10.70 8.88 25.53
C ILE A 407 -11.89 9.82 25.73
N GLU A 408 -12.91 9.72 24.88
CA GLU A 408 -14.09 10.61 24.91
C GLU A 408 -14.88 10.49 26.22
N ASN A 409 -14.87 9.30 26.84
CA ASN A 409 -15.53 9.04 28.11
C ASN A 409 -14.63 9.29 29.34
N ASN A 410 -13.43 9.86 29.18
CA ASN A 410 -12.45 10.11 30.25
C ASN A 410 -12.05 8.84 31.02
N GLU A 411 -12.02 7.69 30.34
CA GLU A 411 -11.54 6.43 30.92
C GLU A 411 -10.03 6.24 30.78
N LEU A 412 -9.39 7.07 29.95
CA LEU A 412 -7.93 7.17 29.86
C LEU A 412 -7.45 8.43 30.58
N THR A 413 -6.29 8.32 31.24
CA THR A 413 -5.58 9.51 31.72
C THR A 413 -5.11 10.36 30.53
N PRO A 414 -4.81 11.66 30.73
CA PRO A 414 -4.30 12.51 29.65
C PRO A 414 -3.03 11.94 29.00
N GLN A 415 -2.11 11.36 29.77
CA GLN A 415 -0.88 10.76 29.26
C GLN A 415 -1.16 9.51 28.40
N GLU A 416 -2.10 8.66 28.81
CA GLU A 416 -2.50 7.50 28.02
C GLU A 416 -3.19 7.92 26.71
N ALA A 417 -4.07 8.93 26.76
CA ALA A 417 -4.74 9.46 25.59
C ALA A 417 -3.75 10.10 24.59
N GLU A 418 -2.80 10.89 25.09
CA GLU A 418 -1.72 11.50 24.31
C GLU A 418 -0.87 10.43 23.62
N ARG A 419 -0.41 9.41 24.37
CA ARG A 419 0.35 8.26 23.83
C ARG A 419 -0.44 7.50 22.78
N PHE A 420 -1.75 7.30 22.97
CA PHE A 420 -2.61 6.61 22.00
C PHE A 420 -2.67 7.38 20.67
N TYR A 421 -2.96 8.69 20.69
CA TYR A 421 -2.98 9.52 19.47
C TYR A 421 -1.62 9.57 18.77
N THR A 422 -0.54 9.72 19.52
CA THR A 422 0.83 9.76 18.97
C THR A 422 1.17 8.47 18.23
N LYS A 423 0.71 7.31 18.72
CA LYS A 423 0.93 6.00 18.07
C LYS A 423 -0.04 5.70 16.94
N LEU A 424 -1.24 6.28 16.95
CA LEU A 424 -2.32 5.93 16.03
C LEU A 424 -1.89 5.98 14.56
N HIS A 425 -1.47 7.16 14.10
CA HIS A 425 -1.11 7.41 12.70
C HIS A 425 0.08 6.57 12.17
N MET A 426 0.80 5.86 13.04
CA MET A 426 1.90 4.97 12.69
C MET A 426 1.49 3.51 12.53
N ASN A 427 0.36 3.12 13.13
CA ASN A 427 -0.04 1.72 13.28
C ASN A 427 -1.33 1.35 12.55
N LEU A 428 -2.04 2.33 11.98
CA LEU A 428 -3.26 2.07 11.21
C LEU A 428 -3.01 1.09 10.06
N LYS A 429 -3.91 0.12 9.93
CA LYS A 429 -3.90 -0.88 8.85
C LYS A 429 -4.66 -0.41 7.63
N GLU A 430 -5.70 0.38 7.84
CA GLU A 430 -6.55 0.93 6.79
C GLU A 430 -6.89 2.38 7.15
N VAL A 431 -7.10 3.23 6.15
CA VAL A 431 -7.48 4.63 6.37
C VAL A 431 -8.64 4.98 5.45
N SER A 432 -9.74 5.44 6.06
CA SER A 432 -10.99 5.78 5.38
C SER A 432 -11.53 7.15 5.80
N PRO A 433 -12.43 7.77 5.02
CA PRO A 433 -13.17 8.98 5.41
C PRO A 433 -13.81 8.90 6.80
N ALA A 434 -14.41 7.75 7.15
CA ALA A 434 -15.00 7.50 8.46
C ALA A 434 -13.96 7.60 9.58
N LEU A 435 -12.76 7.06 9.37
CA LEU A 435 -11.68 7.11 10.35
C LEU A 435 -11.15 8.54 10.54
N VAL A 436 -11.01 9.30 9.45
CA VAL A 436 -10.66 10.73 9.49
C VAL A 436 -11.70 11.50 10.31
N ARG A 437 -12.99 11.21 10.09
CA ARG A 437 -14.09 11.84 10.82
C ARG A 437 -14.07 11.47 12.31
N LEU A 438 -13.95 10.19 12.65
CA LEU A 438 -13.88 9.72 14.04
C LEU A 438 -12.78 10.44 14.82
N VAL A 439 -11.55 10.43 14.30
CA VAL A 439 -10.40 11.06 14.98
C VAL A 439 -10.49 12.59 14.93
N GLY A 440 -10.97 13.17 13.83
CA GLY A 440 -11.13 14.61 13.69
C GLY A 440 -12.17 15.20 14.65
N ASP A 441 -13.31 14.51 14.79
CA ASP A 441 -14.41 14.90 15.69
C ASP A 441 -14.03 14.65 17.16
N SER A 442 -13.27 13.59 17.47
CA SER A 442 -12.79 13.35 18.85
C SER A 442 -11.93 14.50 19.37
N CYS A 443 -11.14 15.14 18.50
CA CYS A 443 -10.35 16.33 18.87
C CYS A 443 -11.22 17.53 19.30
N ARG A 444 -12.53 17.50 19.03
CA ARG A 444 -13.46 18.58 19.37
C ARG A 444 -14.15 18.37 20.72
N THR A 445 -14.03 17.17 21.29
CA THR A 445 -14.68 16.81 22.56
C THR A 445 -14.02 17.51 23.75
N GLN A 446 -14.78 17.66 24.85
CA GLN A 446 -14.26 18.29 26.06
C GLN A 446 -13.12 17.48 26.71
N ALA A 447 -13.18 16.15 26.62
CA ALA A 447 -12.13 15.26 27.13
C ALA A 447 -10.76 15.55 26.50
N VAL A 448 -10.74 15.80 25.19
CA VAL A 448 -9.53 16.12 24.44
C VAL A 448 -9.17 17.60 24.54
N LYS A 449 -10.12 18.51 24.26
CA LYS A 449 -9.86 19.96 24.25
C LYS A 449 -9.38 20.53 25.59
N SER A 450 -9.76 19.91 26.71
CA SER A 450 -9.34 20.36 28.04
C SER A 450 -7.86 20.10 28.35
N HIS A 451 -7.19 19.24 27.58
CA HIS A 451 -5.80 18.87 27.79
C HIS A 451 -4.96 19.22 26.56
N ARG A 452 -4.10 20.24 26.67
CA ARG A 452 -3.32 20.80 25.55
C ARG A 452 -2.50 19.75 24.78
N GLU A 453 -1.81 18.86 25.50
CA GLU A 453 -0.96 17.83 24.90
C GLU A 453 -1.79 16.79 24.13
N VAL A 454 -2.91 16.33 24.73
CA VAL A 454 -3.85 15.40 24.08
C VAL A 454 -4.46 16.04 22.82
N TRP A 455 -4.88 17.30 22.90
CA TRP A 455 -5.42 18.03 21.76
C TRP A 455 -4.41 18.18 20.63
N THR A 456 -3.15 18.50 20.97
CA THR A 456 -2.05 18.60 20.01
C THR A 456 -1.83 17.27 19.29
N SER A 457 -1.67 16.17 20.03
CA SER A 457 -1.45 14.84 19.46
C SER A 457 -2.66 14.39 18.62
N CYS A 458 -3.88 14.69 19.05
CA CYS A 458 -5.09 14.41 18.26
C CYS A 458 -5.10 15.15 16.92
N LYS A 459 -4.82 16.46 16.92
CA LYS A 459 -4.79 17.28 15.69
C LYS A 459 -3.71 16.83 14.72
N LEU A 460 -2.52 16.49 15.22
CA LEU A 460 -1.43 15.98 14.39
C LEU A 460 -1.73 14.58 13.84
N ALA A 461 -2.35 13.70 14.64
CA ALA A 461 -2.80 12.39 14.17
C ALA A 461 -3.86 12.55 13.08
N ALA A 462 -4.93 13.30 13.34
CA ALA A 462 -6.03 13.51 12.40
C ALA A 462 -5.56 14.11 11.06
N SER A 463 -4.70 15.14 11.11
CA SER A 463 -4.14 15.76 9.89
C SER A 463 -3.23 14.82 9.10
N ALA A 464 -2.50 13.93 9.77
CA ALA A 464 -1.71 12.90 9.11
C ALA A 464 -2.59 11.82 8.44
N LEU A 465 -3.80 11.55 8.95
CA LEU A 465 -4.76 10.65 8.30
C LEU A 465 -5.33 11.26 7.02
N VAL A 466 -5.68 12.54 7.08
CA VAL A 466 -6.16 13.30 5.91
C VAL A 466 -5.14 13.22 4.78
N GLY A 467 -3.87 13.53 5.06
CA GLY A 467 -2.79 13.53 4.07
C GLY A 467 -2.11 12.17 3.84
N SER A 468 -2.79 11.06 4.17
CA SER A 468 -2.30 9.68 3.98
C SER A 468 -2.28 9.25 2.50
N LYS A 469 -1.91 7.99 2.20
CA LYS A 469 -1.90 7.43 0.83
C LYS A 469 -3.30 7.43 0.19
N SER A 470 -4.36 7.34 0.99
CA SER A 470 -5.75 7.44 0.55
C SER A 470 -6.20 8.86 0.18
N CYS A 471 -5.29 9.85 0.21
CA CYS A 471 -5.53 11.18 -0.31
C CYS A 471 -5.28 11.20 -1.82
N GLU A 472 -6.35 11.38 -2.58
CA GLU A 472 -6.30 11.49 -4.03
C GLU A 472 -6.14 12.95 -4.42
N HIS A 473 -4.89 13.34 -4.67
CA HIS A 473 -4.54 14.70 -5.03
C HIS A 473 -5.06 15.08 -6.42
N SER A 474 -5.65 16.26 -6.55
CA SER A 474 -5.99 16.78 -7.86
C SER A 474 -4.74 17.10 -8.69
N HIS A 475 -4.76 16.72 -9.97
CA HIS A 475 -3.69 17.08 -10.92
C HIS A 475 -3.77 18.55 -11.37
N ASP A 476 -4.96 19.15 -11.28
CA ASP A 476 -5.20 20.55 -11.64
C ASP A 476 -5.21 21.44 -10.40
N GLU A 477 -4.58 22.62 -10.47
CA GLU A 477 -4.55 23.57 -9.33
C GLU A 477 -5.96 24.02 -8.89
N ASN A 478 -6.94 23.97 -9.79
CA ASN A 478 -8.34 24.32 -9.55
C ASN A 478 -9.25 23.10 -9.34
N GLY A 479 -8.72 21.88 -9.46
CA GLY A 479 -9.51 20.67 -9.25
C GLY A 479 -9.70 20.38 -7.75
N GLU A 480 -10.60 19.45 -7.47
CA GLU A 480 -10.90 19.03 -6.11
C GLU A 480 -10.11 17.77 -5.75
N ASP A 481 -9.61 17.71 -4.51
CA ASP A 481 -9.00 16.51 -3.95
C ASP A 481 -10.12 15.52 -3.54
N HIS A 482 -9.84 14.22 -3.61
CA HIS A 482 -10.77 13.14 -3.29
C HIS A 482 -10.25 12.22 -2.17
N GLY A 483 -10.99 11.16 -1.84
CA GLY A 483 -10.63 10.23 -0.76
C GLY A 483 -10.56 10.91 0.61
N THR A 484 -9.51 10.62 1.38
CA THR A 484 -9.36 11.14 2.76
C THR A 484 -9.13 12.65 2.85
N CYS A 485 -8.73 13.28 1.75
CA CYS A 485 -8.49 14.72 1.67
C CYS A 485 -9.55 15.51 0.89
N ALA A 486 -10.68 14.87 0.59
CA ALA A 486 -11.89 15.57 0.14
C ALA A 486 -12.26 16.69 1.12
N LEU A 487 -12.79 17.79 0.60
CA LEU A 487 -13.02 19.02 1.37
C LEU A 487 -13.92 18.79 2.59
N GLU A 488 -14.92 17.92 2.45
CA GLU A 488 -15.82 17.50 3.55
C GLU A 488 -15.06 16.82 4.70
N ASN A 489 -14.12 15.92 4.39
CA ASN A 489 -13.32 15.20 5.38
C ASN A 489 -12.32 16.14 6.06
N VAL A 490 -11.67 17.01 5.28
CA VAL A 490 -10.75 18.03 5.80
C VAL A 490 -11.46 18.95 6.79
N ALA A 491 -12.73 19.32 6.55
CA ALA A 491 -13.48 20.24 7.39
C ALA A 491 -13.71 19.73 8.83
N HIS A 492 -13.60 18.42 9.08
CA HIS A 492 -13.59 17.85 10.43
C HIS A 492 -12.30 18.17 11.19
N VAL A 493 -11.18 18.25 10.47
CA VAL A 493 -9.84 18.36 11.05
C VAL A 493 -9.31 19.80 11.04
N PHE A 494 -9.52 20.52 9.93
CA PHE A 494 -8.80 21.73 9.58
C PHE A 494 -9.67 22.77 8.84
N ASN A 495 -9.36 24.05 8.99
CA ASN A 495 -10.05 25.15 8.28
C ASN A 495 -9.05 25.97 7.45
N TYR A 496 -9.11 25.82 6.12
CA TYR A 496 -8.25 26.58 5.21
C TYR A 496 -8.51 28.08 5.20
N SER A 497 -9.63 28.57 5.72
CA SER A 497 -9.95 30.00 5.62
C SER A 497 -9.13 30.86 6.58
N VAL A 498 -8.67 30.29 7.70
CA VAL A 498 -7.93 31.00 8.75
C VAL A 498 -6.67 31.68 8.20
N THR A 499 -6.51 32.97 8.50
CA THR A 499 -5.39 33.81 8.12
C THR A 499 -4.52 34.15 9.33
N PRO A 500 -3.27 34.63 9.14
CA PRO A 500 -2.43 35.09 10.25
C PRO A 500 -3.08 36.18 11.11
N HIS A 501 -3.87 37.07 10.51
CA HIS A 501 -4.59 38.12 11.25
C HIS A 501 -5.67 37.55 12.18
N ASP A 502 -6.35 36.47 11.75
CA ASP A 502 -7.40 35.85 12.57
C ASP A 502 -6.85 35.20 13.85
N VAL A 503 -5.56 34.86 13.87
CA VAL A 503 -4.88 34.17 14.97
C VAL A 503 -3.86 35.02 15.71
N GLU A 504 -3.79 36.32 15.40
CA GLU A 504 -2.81 37.26 15.98
C GLU A 504 -2.87 37.33 17.52
N HIS A 505 -4.04 37.07 18.10
CA HIS A 505 -4.28 37.08 19.54
C HIS A 505 -4.42 35.68 20.16
N GLU A 506 -4.32 34.63 19.33
CA GLU A 506 -4.39 33.25 19.80
C GLU A 506 -3.03 32.81 20.38
N PRO A 507 -3.00 31.77 21.23
CA PRO A 507 -1.74 31.22 21.71
C PRO A 507 -0.86 30.75 20.55
N GLU A 508 0.39 31.20 20.52
CA GLU A 508 1.37 30.87 19.48
C GLU A 508 1.49 29.35 19.22
N HIS A 509 1.46 28.55 20.28
CA HIS A 509 1.45 27.08 20.21
C HIS A 509 0.26 26.53 19.41
N ASP A 510 -0.94 27.08 19.61
CA ASP A 510 -2.15 26.60 18.95
C ASP A 510 -2.09 26.88 17.44
N THR A 511 -1.61 28.08 17.08
CA THR A 511 -1.32 28.44 15.69
C THR A 511 -0.28 27.51 15.07
N GLU A 512 0.81 27.18 15.78
CA GLU A 512 1.84 26.26 15.31
C GLU A 512 1.27 24.85 15.02
N VAL A 513 0.37 24.34 15.87
CA VAL A 513 -0.30 23.06 15.64
C VAL A 513 -1.09 23.05 14.32
N PHE A 514 -1.80 24.13 14.00
CA PHE A 514 -2.51 24.26 12.72
C PHE A 514 -1.55 24.37 11.53
N ILE A 515 -0.45 25.11 11.67
CA ILE A 515 0.59 25.19 10.63
C ILE A 515 1.17 23.79 10.34
N ARG A 516 1.50 23.03 11.39
CA ARG A 516 2.01 21.65 11.26
C ARG A 516 0.94 20.70 10.68
N ALA A 517 -0.32 20.87 11.06
CA ALA A 517 -1.42 20.12 10.49
C ALA A 517 -1.57 20.36 8.97
N ALA A 518 -1.40 21.60 8.50
CA ALA A 518 -1.37 21.89 7.07
C ALA A 518 -0.20 21.20 6.36
N GLY A 519 0.98 21.11 6.98
CA GLY A 519 2.12 20.33 6.48
C GLY A 519 1.82 18.84 6.32
N ASN A 520 1.16 18.24 7.31
CA ASN A 520 0.72 16.84 7.26
C ASN A 520 -0.31 16.59 6.13
N ILE A 521 -1.30 17.48 5.99
CA ILE A 521 -2.34 17.39 4.95
C ILE A 521 -1.69 17.48 3.56
N GLY A 522 -0.92 18.54 3.33
CA GLY A 522 -0.06 18.67 2.15
C GLY A 522 -0.78 18.70 0.80
N THR A 523 -2.04 19.11 0.75
CA THR A 523 -2.78 19.41 -0.49
C THR A 523 -2.37 20.76 -1.08
N HIS A 524 -2.77 21.06 -2.32
CA HIS A 524 -2.54 22.38 -2.93
C HIS A 524 -3.09 23.52 -2.05
N LYS A 525 -4.31 23.35 -1.50
CA LYS A 525 -4.93 24.31 -0.57
C LYS A 525 -4.15 24.45 0.73
N ALA A 526 -3.56 23.37 1.25
CA ALA A 526 -2.71 23.43 2.43
C ALA A 526 -1.41 24.21 2.18
N LEU A 527 -0.77 24.04 1.01
CA LEU A 527 0.41 24.84 0.65
C LEU A 527 0.08 26.33 0.49
N ARG A 528 -1.08 26.66 -0.08
CA ARG A 528 -1.56 28.06 -0.14
C ARG A 528 -1.89 28.62 1.24
N TYR A 529 -2.40 27.80 2.15
CA TYR A 529 -2.56 28.17 3.56
C TYR A 529 -1.20 28.55 4.15
N LEU A 530 -0.18 27.68 4.03
CA LEU A 530 1.17 27.93 4.53
C LEU A 530 1.81 29.17 3.89
N GLN A 531 1.59 29.40 2.59
CA GLN A 531 2.08 30.58 1.87
C GLN A 531 1.65 31.89 2.56
N ARG A 532 0.44 31.97 3.12
CA ARG A 532 -0.01 33.17 3.83
C ARG A 532 0.81 33.45 5.08
N PHE A 533 1.13 32.42 5.86
CA PHE A 533 1.98 32.54 7.04
C PHE A 533 3.43 32.86 6.67
N ILE A 534 3.92 32.43 5.51
CA ILE A 534 5.30 32.69 5.06
C ILE A 534 5.48 34.12 4.53
N SER A 535 4.48 34.60 3.78
CA SER A 535 4.57 35.85 3.05
C SER A 535 4.63 37.07 3.98
N PRO A 536 5.61 37.98 3.80
CA PRO A 536 5.72 39.22 4.60
C PRO A 536 4.47 40.09 4.61
N LYS A 537 3.69 40.04 3.53
CA LYS A 537 2.44 40.81 3.35
C LYS A 537 1.38 40.55 4.42
N TRP A 538 1.42 39.39 5.07
CA TRP A 538 0.41 38.99 6.06
C TRP A 538 0.87 39.24 7.51
N HIS A 539 2.07 39.80 7.70
CA HIS A 539 2.59 40.23 9.00
C HIS A 539 2.58 39.15 10.11
N ALA A 540 2.65 37.86 9.73
CA ALA A 540 2.89 36.77 10.67
C ALA A 540 4.22 36.97 11.40
N ASN A 541 4.30 36.55 12.66
CA ASN A 541 5.53 36.68 13.44
C ASN A 541 6.62 35.71 12.94
N GLU A 542 7.88 35.92 13.32
CA GLU A 542 9.00 35.11 12.79
C GLU A 542 8.89 33.62 13.14
N HIS A 543 8.34 33.28 14.32
CA HIS A 543 8.14 31.90 14.74
C HIS A 543 7.11 31.18 13.86
N GLU A 544 5.96 31.81 13.59
CA GLU A 544 4.93 31.30 12.68
C GLU A 544 5.46 31.15 11.24
N ARG A 545 6.22 32.15 10.76
CA ARG A 545 6.87 32.10 9.44
C ARG A 545 7.83 30.91 9.35
N MET A 546 8.64 30.70 10.39
CA MET A 546 9.57 29.58 10.48
C MET A 546 8.82 28.25 10.51
N ALA A 547 7.83 28.09 11.38
CA ALA A 547 6.98 26.90 11.45
C ALA A 547 6.33 26.58 10.11
N ALA A 548 5.86 27.60 9.38
CA ALA A 548 5.24 27.44 8.08
C ALA A 548 6.23 27.01 6.99
N LEU A 549 7.48 27.47 7.03
CA LEU A 549 8.55 26.98 6.14
C LEU A 549 8.91 25.52 6.44
N TRP A 550 8.97 25.11 7.71
CA TRP A 550 9.19 23.70 8.08
C TRP A 550 8.04 22.79 7.66
N ALA A 551 6.80 23.22 7.86
CA ALA A 551 5.61 22.52 7.37
C ALA A 551 5.61 22.43 5.84
N LEU A 552 6.01 23.50 5.14
CA LEU A 552 6.15 23.50 3.69
C LEU A 552 7.27 22.57 3.22
N LYS A 553 8.41 22.49 3.94
CA LYS A 553 9.51 21.55 3.65
C LYS A 553 8.99 20.11 3.66
N GLN A 554 8.22 19.74 4.68
CA GLN A 554 7.60 18.43 4.80
C GLN A 554 6.63 18.12 3.66
N ALA A 555 5.76 19.07 3.29
CA ALA A 555 4.76 18.89 2.24
C ALA A 555 5.31 19.07 0.81
N SER A 556 6.52 19.62 0.66
CA SER A 556 7.07 20.06 -0.64
C SER A 556 7.15 18.97 -1.68
N GLN A 557 7.30 17.71 -1.26
CA GLN A 557 7.44 16.57 -2.14
C GLN A 557 6.14 16.19 -2.85
N LYS A 558 4.98 16.56 -2.29
CA LYS A 558 3.65 16.32 -2.90
C LYS A 558 3.38 17.29 -4.05
N HIS A 559 3.79 18.55 -3.91
CA HIS A 559 3.60 19.61 -4.91
C HIS A 559 4.88 20.43 -5.11
N PRO A 560 5.93 19.84 -5.72
CA PRO A 560 7.28 20.43 -5.75
C PRO A 560 7.34 21.77 -6.49
N GLY A 561 6.58 21.93 -7.58
CA GLY A 561 6.52 23.20 -8.33
C GLY A 561 5.96 24.35 -7.50
N LEU A 562 4.81 24.13 -6.83
CA LEU A 562 4.19 25.13 -5.96
C LEU A 562 5.10 25.48 -4.78
N ALA A 563 5.67 24.49 -4.10
CA ALA A 563 6.57 24.72 -2.97
C ALA A 563 7.77 25.61 -3.35
N ARG A 564 8.39 25.36 -4.52
CA ARG A 564 9.47 26.23 -5.04
C ARG A 564 8.98 27.64 -5.34
N SER A 565 7.81 27.79 -5.94
CA SER A 565 7.26 29.11 -6.27
C SER A 565 7.01 29.98 -5.02
N ILE A 566 6.74 29.35 -3.87
CA ILE A 566 6.57 30.02 -2.58
C ILE A 566 7.94 30.35 -1.97
N ALA A 567 8.87 29.41 -1.98
CA ALA A 567 10.13 29.53 -1.25
C ALA A 567 11.21 30.37 -1.95
N LEU A 568 11.31 30.32 -3.29
CA LEU A 568 12.34 31.06 -4.03
C LEU A 568 12.30 32.58 -3.77
N PRO A 569 11.14 33.26 -3.86
CA PRO A 569 11.08 34.70 -3.58
C PRO A 569 11.55 35.08 -2.17
N VAL A 570 11.33 34.21 -1.18
CA VAL A 570 11.77 34.42 0.20
C VAL A 570 13.29 34.25 0.31
N PHE A 571 13.85 33.22 -0.32
CA PHE A 571 15.29 33.00 -0.35
C PHE A 571 16.06 34.16 -1.00
N HIS A 572 15.58 34.68 -2.13
CA HIS A 572 16.24 35.77 -2.87
C HIS A 572 16.10 37.15 -2.20
N ASN A 573 15.19 37.32 -1.26
CA ASN A 573 14.99 38.61 -0.60
C ASN A 573 16.06 38.83 0.49
N GLU A 574 17.11 39.57 0.17
CA GLU A 574 18.20 39.91 1.10
C GLU A 574 17.75 40.73 2.33
N SER A 575 16.54 41.30 2.31
CA SER A 575 15.97 42.00 3.46
C SER A 575 15.39 41.05 4.52
N GLU A 576 15.22 39.76 4.20
CA GLU A 576 14.74 38.76 5.16
C GLU A 576 15.85 38.31 6.13
N PRO A 577 15.49 37.93 7.37
CA PRO A 577 16.42 37.30 8.29
C PRO A 577 17.09 36.06 7.69
N SER A 578 18.36 35.84 8.04
CA SER A 578 19.14 34.73 7.50
C SER A 578 18.49 33.36 7.76
N GLU A 579 17.85 33.21 8.90
CA GLU A 579 17.16 32.03 9.38
C GLU A 579 15.98 31.68 8.45
N ILE A 580 15.17 32.69 8.12
CA ILE A 580 14.02 32.55 7.20
C ILE A 580 14.50 32.21 5.78
N ARG A 581 15.56 32.87 5.30
CA ARG A 581 16.17 32.58 3.99
C ARG A 581 16.72 31.16 3.92
N ILE A 582 17.38 30.69 4.98
CA ILE A 582 17.91 29.30 5.07
C ILE A 582 16.77 28.28 5.09
N ALA A 583 15.70 28.52 5.85
CA ALA A 583 14.54 27.63 5.86
C ALA A 583 13.85 27.58 4.48
N ALA A 584 13.71 28.71 3.79
CA ALA A 584 13.22 28.75 2.41
C ALA A 584 14.13 27.99 1.44
N PHE A 585 15.46 28.11 1.56
CA PHE A 585 16.41 27.33 0.78
C PHE A 585 16.23 25.81 0.99
N LEU A 586 16.00 25.36 2.23
CA LEU A 586 15.74 23.95 2.52
C LEU A 586 14.48 23.44 1.83
N VAL A 587 13.41 24.24 1.76
CA VAL A 587 12.20 23.89 0.97
C VAL A 587 12.55 23.69 -0.50
N VAL A 588 13.34 24.60 -1.09
CA VAL A 588 13.76 24.50 -2.50
C VAL A 588 14.55 23.22 -2.74
N VAL A 589 15.52 22.90 -1.89
CA VAL A 589 16.37 21.71 -2.04
C VAL A 589 15.57 20.41 -1.89
N VAL A 590 14.71 20.30 -0.87
CA VAL A 590 13.90 19.09 -0.62
C VAL A 590 12.86 18.83 -1.72
N SER A 591 12.44 19.88 -2.44
CA SER A 591 11.55 19.76 -3.60
C SER A 591 12.19 19.15 -4.85
N ASN A 592 13.49 18.79 -4.80
CA ASN A 592 14.30 18.26 -5.91
C ASN A 592 14.34 19.21 -7.13
N PRO A 593 15.05 20.35 -7.05
CA PRO A 593 15.06 21.38 -8.09
C PRO A 593 15.96 21.00 -9.29
N ASP A 594 15.63 21.53 -10.46
CA ASP A 594 16.42 21.34 -11.67
C ASP A 594 17.78 22.04 -11.60
N LEU A 595 18.71 21.58 -12.45
CA LEU A 595 20.07 22.10 -12.53
C LEU A 595 20.12 23.63 -12.70
N TYR A 596 19.25 24.24 -13.50
CA TYR A 596 19.29 25.68 -13.76
C TYR A 596 19.00 26.51 -12.50
N ILE A 597 18.11 26.03 -11.62
CA ILE A 597 17.78 26.66 -10.33
C ILE A 597 18.99 26.56 -9.41
N LEU A 598 19.62 25.38 -9.31
CA LEU A 598 20.81 25.18 -8.47
C LEU A 598 21.98 26.03 -8.94
N ARG A 599 22.19 26.18 -10.25
CA ARG A 599 23.21 27.06 -10.82
C ARG A 599 22.92 28.53 -10.51
N HIS A 600 21.67 28.96 -10.60
CA HIS A 600 21.26 30.33 -10.26
C HIS A 600 21.54 30.64 -8.78
N ILE A 601 21.11 29.78 -7.86
CA ILE A 601 21.38 29.89 -6.42
C ILE A 601 22.90 29.97 -6.16
N ALA A 602 23.68 29.11 -6.82
CA ALA A 602 25.13 29.11 -6.65
C ALA A 602 25.81 30.39 -7.13
N GLN A 603 25.26 31.06 -8.15
CA GLN A 603 25.76 32.34 -8.63
C GLN A 603 25.44 33.47 -7.65
N GLU A 604 24.22 33.52 -7.12
CA GLU A 604 23.82 34.58 -6.18
C GLU A 604 24.55 34.48 -4.84
N VAL A 605 24.80 33.27 -4.34
CA VAL A 605 25.55 33.05 -3.09
C VAL A 605 26.98 33.61 -3.15
N ILE A 606 27.54 33.82 -4.35
CA ILE A 606 28.84 34.49 -4.53
C ILE A 606 28.78 35.94 -4.04
N THR A 607 27.66 36.64 -4.20
CA THR A 607 27.50 38.05 -3.82
C THR A 607 26.61 38.27 -2.61
N ASP A 608 26.01 37.21 -2.06
CA ASP A 608 25.10 37.29 -0.91
C ASP A 608 25.76 37.99 0.30
N PRO A 609 25.06 38.98 0.91
CA PRO A 609 25.58 39.74 2.03
C PRO A 609 25.63 38.95 3.35
N SER A 610 24.85 37.87 3.49
CA SER A 610 24.77 37.09 4.72
C SER A 610 25.77 35.95 4.73
N ASP A 611 26.79 36.10 5.57
CA ASP A 611 27.76 35.03 5.87
C ASP A 611 27.12 33.73 6.38
N GLN A 612 25.95 33.82 7.02
CA GLN A 612 25.18 32.68 7.52
C GLN A 612 24.55 31.90 6.36
N VAL A 613 23.87 32.59 5.44
CA VAL A 613 23.26 31.97 4.24
C VAL A 613 24.34 31.35 3.37
N VAL A 614 25.44 32.08 3.15
CA VAL A 614 26.59 31.60 2.39
C VAL A 614 27.17 30.30 2.96
N ALA A 615 27.42 30.26 4.27
CA ALA A 615 27.97 29.06 4.92
C ALA A 615 27.00 27.87 4.85
N PHE A 616 25.70 28.11 5.01
CA PHE A 616 24.69 27.05 4.95
C PHE A 616 24.56 26.47 3.54
N VAL A 617 24.38 27.30 2.52
CA VAL A 617 24.20 26.83 1.14
C VAL A 617 25.45 26.08 0.64
N THR A 618 26.64 26.62 0.90
CA THR A 618 27.89 25.99 0.46
C THR A 618 28.14 24.65 1.15
N SER A 619 27.87 24.53 2.45
CA SER A 619 27.97 23.24 3.17
C SER A 619 26.92 22.24 2.71
N ALA A 620 25.67 22.67 2.49
CA ALA A 620 24.59 21.82 1.97
C ALA A 620 24.92 21.27 0.58
N PHE A 621 25.33 22.11 -0.37
CA PHE A 621 25.67 21.68 -1.73
C PHE A 621 26.84 20.71 -1.76
N ARG A 622 27.87 20.92 -0.93
CA ARG A 622 29.00 19.99 -0.80
C ARG A 622 28.56 18.65 -0.22
N GLY A 623 27.84 18.67 0.90
CA GLY A 623 27.35 17.45 1.56
C GLY A 623 26.43 16.61 0.66
N LEU A 624 25.54 17.27 -0.09
CA LEU A 624 24.64 16.60 -1.03
C LEU A 624 25.36 16.05 -2.26
N ALA A 625 26.35 16.78 -2.80
CA ALA A 625 27.15 16.31 -3.94
C ALA A 625 27.98 15.06 -3.63
N GLU A 626 28.39 14.90 -2.36
CA GLU A 626 29.15 13.76 -1.85
C GLU A 626 28.26 12.64 -1.30
N SER A 627 26.94 12.84 -1.26
CA SER A 627 26.02 11.88 -0.67
C SER A 627 26.01 10.56 -1.45
N LYS A 628 26.05 9.46 -0.69
CA LYS A 628 25.93 8.09 -1.20
C LYS A 628 24.51 7.54 -1.10
N TYR A 629 23.57 8.32 -0.57
CA TYR A 629 22.18 7.92 -0.44
C TYR A 629 21.50 7.95 -1.82
N PRO A 630 20.87 6.84 -2.28
CA PRO A 630 20.34 6.75 -3.65
C PRO A 630 19.36 7.86 -4.01
N CYS A 631 18.49 8.28 -3.09
CA CYS A 631 17.53 9.36 -3.35
C CYS A 631 18.15 10.74 -3.60
N HIS A 632 19.43 10.93 -3.26
CA HIS A 632 20.15 12.17 -3.55
C HIS A 632 20.89 12.13 -4.89
N ARG A 633 20.85 11.02 -5.64
CA ARG A 633 21.71 10.81 -6.81
C ARG A 633 21.50 11.85 -7.92
N GLU A 634 20.24 12.16 -8.26
CA GLU A 634 19.89 13.18 -9.26
C GLU A 634 20.42 14.56 -8.84
N LEU A 635 20.14 14.95 -7.60
CA LEU A 635 20.58 16.21 -7.02
C LEU A 635 22.12 16.29 -6.93
N ALA A 636 22.79 15.23 -6.50
CA ALA A 636 24.25 15.14 -6.43
C ALA A 636 24.88 15.27 -7.82
N GLN A 637 24.27 14.67 -8.85
CA GLN A 637 24.71 14.80 -10.23
C GLN A 637 24.59 16.24 -10.73
N HIS A 638 23.47 16.92 -10.45
CA HIS A 638 23.35 18.35 -10.76
C HIS A 638 24.44 19.18 -10.05
N LEU A 639 24.65 18.94 -8.77
CA LEU A 639 25.61 19.70 -7.95
C LEU A 639 27.06 19.54 -8.43
N ARG A 640 27.44 18.41 -9.04
CA ARG A 640 28.77 18.26 -9.68
C ARG A 640 29.03 19.27 -10.81
N TYR A 641 27.99 19.74 -11.50
CA TYR A 641 28.09 20.80 -12.52
C TYR A 641 27.95 22.21 -11.94
N VAL A 642 27.55 22.33 -10.67
CA VAL A 642 27.34 23.60 -9.96
C VAL A 642 28.58 23.98 -9.17
N LEU A 643 29.15 23.05 -8.40
CA LEU A 643 30.29 23.30 -7.51
C LEU A 643 31.51 23.94 -8.19
N PRO A 644 31.86 23.65 -9.46
CA PRO A 644 32.98 24.31 -10.13
C PRO A 644 32.84 25.84 -10.27
N LEU A 645 31.62 26.40 -10.13
CA LEU A 645 31.41 27.85 -10.07
C LEU A 645 32.09 28.50 -8.86
N TRP A 646 32.45 27.71 -7.85
CA TRP A 646 33.00 28.16 -6.57
C TRP A 646 34.51 27.94 -6.43
N ASP A 647 35.14 27.17 -7.34
CA ASP A 647 36.56 26.79 -7.24
C ASP A 647 37.49 28.00 -7.21
N ASN A 648 37.14 29.07 -7.93
CA ASN A 648 37.93 30.30 -8.03
C ASN A 648 37.46 31.41 -7.08
N VAL A 649 36.56 31.12 -6.13
CA VAL A 649 36.01 32.10 -5.18
C VAL A 649 36.73 31.97 -3.84
N PRO A 650 37.63 32.91 -3.44
CA PRO A 650 38.48 32.74 -2.26
C PRO A 650 37.76 32.50 -0.94
N LYS A 651 36.57 33.09 -0.76
CA LYS A 651 35.76 32.88 0.45
C LYS A 651 35.25 31.44 0.59
N PHE A 652 35.09 30.71 -0.50
CA PHE A 652 34.58 29.34 -0.49
C PHE A 652 35.68 28.30 -0.34
N MET A 653 36.94 28.63 -0.63
CA MET A 653 38.09 27.73 -0.43
C MET A 653 38.47 27.54 1.05
N LYS A 654 37.92 28.36 1.96
CA LYS A 654 38.17 28.22 3.39
C LYS A 654 37.43 27.02 3.97
N PRO A 655 37.99 26.33 4.98
CA PRO A 655 37.27 25.29 5.72
C PRO A 655 35.96 25.83 6.31
N LEU A 656 34.98 24.93 6.48
CA LEU A 656 33.70 25.26 7.08
C LEU A 656 33.89 25.79 8.51
N ASP A 657 33.44 27.02 8.74
CA ASP A 657 33.39 27.62 10.07
C ASP A 657 32.13 27.13 10.82
N LYS A 658 32.31 26.24 11.79
CA LYS A 658 31.21 25.66 12.60
C LYS A 658 30.53 26.67 13.53
N SER A 659 31.05 27.89 13.66
CA SER A 659 30.36 28.98 14.36
C SER A 659 29.23 29.60 13.52
N ARG A 660 29.22 29.35 12.20
CA ARG A 660 28.17 29.78 11.27
C ARG A 660 27.13 28.69 11.05
N SER A 661 26.04 29.05 10.41
CA SER A 661 24.99 28.13 9.97
C SER A 661 25.55 27.14 8.96
N HIS A 662 25.25 25.86 9.12
CA HIS A 662 25.79 24.82 8.26
C HIS A 662 24.94 23.55 8.28
N LEU A 663 25.11 22.76 7.22
CA LEU A 663 24.56 21.42 7.10
C LEU A 663 25.69 20.39 7.11
N VAL A 664 25.58 19.38 7.97
CA VAL A 664 26.43 18.18 7.96
C VAL A 664 25.60 17.00 7.48
N LEU A 665 26.10 16.31 6.47
CA LEU A 665 25.46 15.13 5.92
C LEU A 665 26.41 13.94 6.04
N SER A 666 25.92 12.87 6.67
CA SER A 666 26.57 11.54 6.64
C SER A 666 25.62 10.58 5.93
N SER A 667 26.10 9.85 4.94
CA SER A 667 25.27 8.87 4.23
C SER A 667 26.04 7.60 3.89
N GLY A 668 25.31 6.49 3.90
CA GLY A 668 25.79 5.18 3.50
C GLY A 668 24.72 4.43 2.72
N TYR A 669 25.15 3.60 1.80
CA TYR A 669 24.29 2.71 1.05
C TYR A 669 25.07 1.45 0.74
N ASN A 670 24.43 0.30 0.96
CA ASN A 670 24.96 -1.01 0.67
C ASN A 670 24.17 -1.60 -0.52
N PRO A 671 24.76 -1.60 -1.73
CA PRO A 671 24.11 -2.15 -2.92
C PRO A 671 23.73 -3.62 -2.79
N LYS A 672 24.45 -4.39 -1.96
CA LYS A 672 24.20 -5.82 -1.77
C LYS A 672 22.80 -6.07 -1.18
N TYR A 673 22.41 -5.27 -0.19
CA TYR A 673 21.14 -5.44 0.54
C TYR A 673 20.10 -4.38 0.15
N ASP A 674 20.42 -3.57 -0.87
CA ASP A 674 19.65 -2.38 -1.23
C ASP A 674 19.18 -1.56 -0.01
N PHE A 675 20.11 -1.35 0.92
CA PHE A 675 19.82 -0.74 2.20
C PHE A 675 20.79 0.39 2.47
N GLY A 676 20.26 1.52 2.91
CA GLY A 676 21.06 2.69 3.21
C GLY A 676 20.36 3.64 4.15
N GLY A 677 21.12 4.64 4.59
CA GLY A 677 20.63 5.67 5.48
C GLY A 677 21.41 6.96 5.26
N VAL A 678 20.75 8.05 5.62
CA VAL A 678 21.36 9.37 5.69
C VAL A 678 21.02 9.95 7.05
N THR A 679 21.99 10.65 7.62
CA THR A 679 21.79 11.53 8.77
C THR A 679 22.16 12.93 8.33
N ILE A 680 21.20 13.84 8.45
CA ILE A 680 21.38 15.26 8.13
C ILE A 680 21.24 16.04 9.42
N MET A 681 22.27 16.80 9.76
CA MET A 681 22.25 17.77 10.86
C MET A 681 22.23 19.18 10.25
N GLU A 682 21.15 19.91 10.48
CA GLU A 682 20.96 21.28 10.00
C GLU A 682 21.07 22.22 11.20
N LEU A 683 22.13 23.04 11.23
CA LEU A 683 22.36 24.03 12.27
C LEU A 683 22.14 25.43 11.70
N ILE A 684 21.10 26.11 12.17
CA ILE A 684 20.81 27.50 11.83
C ILE A 684 21.17 28.36 13.05
N ARG A 685 22.16 29.22 12.89
CA ARG A 685 22.63 30.12 13.95
C ARG A 685 21.72 31.33 14.07
N SER A 686 21.50 31.79 15.29
CA SER A 686 20.81 33.05 15.51
C SER A 686 21.73 34.23 15.21
N HIS A 687 21.14 35.31 14.69
CA HIS A 687 21.85 36.58 14.52
C HIS A 687 22.07 37.33 15.85
N ASP A 688 21.31 37.03 16.90
CA ASP A 688 21.29 37.75 18.18
C ASP A 688 21.73 36.92 19.40
N SER A 689 22.04 35.63 19.22
CA SER A 689 22.34 34.68 20.29
C SER A 689 23.51 33.74 19.96
N TYR A 690 24.23 33.32 21.01
CA TYR A 690 25.26 32.28 20.90
C TYR A 690 24.65 30.89 20.65
N PHE A 691 23.43 30.68 21.11
CA PHE A 691 22.67 29.46 20.84
C PHE A 691 22.12 29.49 19.40
N PRO A 692 22.08 28.33 18.72
CA PRO A 692 21.47 28.26 17.40
C PRO A 692 19.98 28.59 17.48
N ALA A 693 19.47 29.32 16.47
CA ALA A 693 18.04 29.57 16.31
C ALA A 693 17.28 28.26 16.03
N THR A 694 17.91 27.32 15.32
CA THR A 694 17.34 25.99 15.08
C THR A 694 18.44 24.94 14.96
N CYS A 695 18.20 23.78 15.55
CA CYS A 695 19.02 22.59 15.38
C CYS A 695 18.09 21.41 15.07
N THR A 696 18.19 20.86 13.86
CA THR A 696 17.43 19.67 13.47
C THR A 696 18.37 18.54 13.10
N SER A 697 17.94 17.32 13.42
CA SER A 697 18.59 16.08 13.00
C SER A 697 17.52 15.18 12.40
N THR A 698 17.74 14.73 11.17
CA THR A 698 16.84 13.82 10.45
C THR A 698 17.58 12.63 9.88
#